data_AF-A0A1S1U6T3-F1
#
_entry.id   AF-A0A1S1U6T3-F1
#
_cell.length_a   1.000
_cell.length_b   1.000
_cell.length_c   1.000
_cell.angle_alpha   90.00
_cell.angle_beta   90.00
_cell.angle_gamma   90.00
#
_symmetry.space_group_name_H-M   'P 1'
#
loop_
_entity.id
_entity.type
_entity.pdbx_description
1 polymer ?
#
loop_
_entity_poly.entity_id
_entity_poly.type
_entity_poly.pdbx_seq_one_letter_code
_entity_poly.pdbx_strand_id
1 'polypeptide(L)'
;MSAIVGTRDKRLQASAERFSSTADGKAILMSGATPVFRVDSSGAGSPASIAITAKPVNVVGDIVFTVSAGTTLVIDGNVATVNFAGMTTDTVTVQARIREFDVDYIANYIISKVFDGVRGDTGLAGLNTGQAFAYKRAAAAPTDSPGDVIFTFATGSITTPAGNDLANGWSKNIPAGSAPLYVRVAAASSRNATDNIVANEWSSAVLLVRDGATGADGTNTAQAFAYKRAASAPVDSPGEVVYTFSSAAITTPVDNDLANGWTKTIPAGTAPLYVRVAAASSRSATDAIAANEWTAAVLLAQDGTPGQNGVNVAPVRIYQRAAVNVAPELPSAACTFTFATGVLTGLSNGWSTQVPTAGGAYLFTSGATAASIAATDDIPAAEWAAATRMAADGAVGLDGLNVAPVRIYQRGATSIAPELPSAACTFTFSTGALAGLNNGWSTQVPTAGGAYLFTSGATAASRTATDDIAPGEWTAAARLAADGVTTYTWVKYGDTAAGGGFSDSPVGMSYIGLAYNKATAVEGDNPADYAWSLIKGGAGAKGDPGVDGKTTYTWIKYADNADGTGLYDSPRDSTMYLGLAVNKISAVPSTNKADYAWSKFRGGQGVAGPSGQRGTVTVTAPGYSTWSDDSAVYELGHAGYGAPINRDVVTLYDATHAVTKFFVDGAWLEAGMVLNGNLLVPGTVAAGALAVDNLAAITAILGNVRAGDLYGTTLHGGEGYPTNAYKFPSNGGLGFHLSSAGLLLGNYSLGKYIEMRSDGFVAMPGLKIEGGRATFSGNFVSGTAPGFRIEMGPDDPVYAMWAGSGTKTDTNAIFYLKKSGAGYFGGSLSAGTLRTAVTNPSVGPSQQVVSGPFGSNGGAITVIGSIAFSSQERSYNHNYSAGAGTTSCSFTLFRKLGNDPEVQIHTFYAGGYSYFDNYNTTDELSSGTIAVNGSFTFVDPVSSTAPRTYRLVSALTYQELVPTRKIAGGTGFAGGDVSQRLTIVTTE
;
A
#
# COMPACT_ATOMS: atom_id res chain seq x y z
N MET A 1 48.11 -19.83 -33.92
CA MET A 1 46.76 -20.27 -34.32
C MET A 1 46.84 -21.73 -34.71
N SER A 2 46.42 -22.63 -33.83
CA SER A 2 46.17 -24.03 -34.17
C SER A 2 44.76 -24.14 -34.74
N ALA A 3 44.59 -24.95 -35.78
CA ALA A 3 43.30 -25.18 -36.44
C ALA A 3 42.30 -25.85 -35.48
N ILE A 4 41.03 -25.44 -35.62
CA ILE A 4 39.90 -25.87 -34.80
C ILE A 4 39.40 -27.24 -35.28
N VAL A 5 39.47 -28.28 -34.42
CA VAL A 5 39.20 -29.69 -34.81
C VAL A 5 37.98 -30.30 -34.07
N GLY A 6 37.30 -29.55 -33.19
CA GLY A 6 36.22 -30.09 -32.36
C GLY A 6 34.81 -29.68 -32.80
N THR A 7 33.85 -30.62 -32.75
CA THR A 7 32.40 -30.37 -32.86
C THR A 7 31.89 -29.37 -31.79
N ARG A 8 32.61 -29.24 -30.67
CA ARG A 8 32.38 -28.24 -29.61
C ARG A 8 32.78 -26.83 -30.05
N ASP A 9 33.93 -26.68 -30.70
CA ASP A 9 34.42 -25.38 -31.16
C ASP A 9 33.65 -24.86 -32.38
N LYS A 10 33.21 -25.76 -33.28
CA LYS A 10 32.25 -25.40 -34.34
C LYS A 10 30.88 -24.97 -33.79
N ARG A 11 30.48 -25.43 -32.59
CA ARG A 11 29.27 -24.92 -31.90
C ARG A 11 29.52 -23.60 -31.17
N LEU A 12 30.71 -23.41 -30.60
CA LEU A 12 31.10 -22.17 -29.91
C LEU A 12 31.34 -21.01 -30.91
N GLN A 13 31.82 -21.31 -32.12
CA GLN A 13 31.95 -20.32 -33.19
C GLN A 13 30.60 -20.01 -33.89
N ALA A 14 29.60 -20.89 -33.73
CA ALA A 14 28.23 -20.67 -34.22
C ALA A 14 27.30 -20.01 -33.17
N SER A 15 27.73 -19.92 -31.91
CA SER A 15 27.02 -19.16 -30.87
C SER A 15 27.51 -17.71 -30.88
N ALA A 16 26.71 -16.82 -31.46
CA ALA A 16 26.90 -15.38 -31.34
C ALA A 16 27.06 -14.99 -29.85
N GLU A 17 27.96 -14.02 -29.61
CA GLU A 17 28.27 -13.47 -28.30
C GLU A 17 26.99 -13.13 -27.51
N ARG A 18 26.89 -13.66 -26.29
CA ARG A 18 25.80 -13.35 -25.36
C ARG A 18 26.05 -11.98 -24.74
N PHE A 19 25.61 -10.93 -25.43
CA PHE A 19 25.45 -9.62 -24.82
C PHE A 19 24.26 -9.64 -23.87
N SER A 20 24.51 -9.37 -22.60
CA SER A 20 23.48 -9.04 -21.60
C SER A 20 22.92 -7.67 -21.93
N SER A 21 21.68 -7.60 -22.42
CA SER A 21 21.04 -6.33 -22.80
C SER A 21 20.18 -5.72 -21.69
N THR A 22 20.29 -6.16 -20.43
CA THR A 22 19.43 -5.65 -19.35
C THR A 22 20.11 -5.42 -18.00
N ALA A 23 21.35 -5.88 -17.80
CA ALA A 23 22.03 -5.73 -16.50
C ALA A 23 22.87 -4.45 -16.34
N ASP A 24 23.28 -3.78 -17.41
CA ASP A 24 24.22 -2.64 -17.35
C ASP A 24 23.55 -1.24 -17.38
N GLY A 25 22.21 -1.19 -17.41
CA GLY A 25 21.47 0.07 -17.48
C GLY A 25 21.75 0.88 -18.75
N LYS A 26 22.25 0.24 -19.81
CA LYS A 26 22.56 0.86 -21.10
C LYS A 26 21.26 1.22 -21.84
N ALA A 27 21.02 2.50 -22.05
CA ALA A 27 19.81 2.98 -22.69
C ALA A 27 20.04 4.32 -23.40
N ILE A 28 19.11 4.69 -24.27
CA ILE A 28 18.98 6.06 -24.78
C ILE A 28 17.70 6.62 -24.16
N LEU A 29 17.82 7.74 -23.45
CA LEU A 29 16.66 8.47 -22.94
C LEU A 29 16.34 9.60 -23.90
N MET A 30 15.10 9.68 -24.37
CA MET A 30 14.63 10.76 -25.24
C MET A 30 13.65 11.65 -24.47
N SER A 31 13.84 12.96 -24.56
CA SER A 31 12.95 13.95 -23.94
C SER A 31 12.65 15.08 -24.90
N GLY A 32 11.38 15.44 -25.08
CA GLY A 32 10.94 16.63 -25.79
C GLY A 32 10.07 17.51 -24.90
N ALA A 33 9.90 18.79 -25.28
CA ALA A 33 9.08 19.74 -24.52
C ALA A 33 7.58 19.38 -24.49
N THR A 34 7.11 18.63 -25.50
CA THR A 34 5.74 18.10 -25.61
C THR A 34 5.73 16.93 -26.61
N PRO A 35 4.83 15.94 -26.48
CA PRO A 35 4.61 14.90 -27.50
C PRO A 35 3.56 15.30 -28.55
N VAL A 36 3.03 16.52 -28.50
CA VAL A 36 1.94 16.95 -29.39
C VAL A 36 2.15 18.34 -29.99
N PHE A 37 1.76 18.47 -31.25
CA PHE A 37 1.43 19.75 -31.88
C PHE A 37 -0.08 19.98 -31.74
N ARG A 38 -0.50 21.03 -31.05
CA ARG A 38 -1.90 21.45 -31.13
C ARG A 38 -2.13 22.14 -32.45
N VAL A 39 -3.11 21.68 -33.22
CA VAL A 39 -3.48 22.27 -34.50
C VAL A 39 -4.76 23.04 -34.31
N ASP A 40 -4.66 24.36 -34.39
CA ASP A 40 -5.81 25.24 -34.24
C ASP A 40 -6.74 25.15 -35.46
N SER A 41 -7.89 25.81 -35.39
CA SER A 41 -8.89 25.84 -36.46
C SER A 41 -8.40 26.50 -37.76
N SER A 42 -7.24 27.18 -37.75
CA SER A 42 -6.60 27.73 -38.94
C SER A 42 -5.60 26.77 -39.60
N GLY A 43 -5.39 25.59 -39.00
CA GLY A 43 -4.44 24.58 -39.46
C GLY A 43 -3.00 24.82 -38.99
N ALA A 44 -2.77 25.80 -38.10
CA ALA A 44 -1.44 26.13 -37.59
C ALA A 44 -1.10 25.28 -36.35
N GLY A 45 0.12 24.74 -36.33
CA GLY A 45 0.64 23.92 -35.23
C GLY A 45 1.33 24.75 -34.15
N SER A 46 1.01 24.50 -32.88
CA SER A 46 1.64 25.10 -31.70
C SER A 46 2.17 24.02 -30.75
N PRO A 47 3.46 24.04 -30.36
CA PRO A 47 4.52 24.96 -30.83
C PRO A 47 4.87 24.75 -32.31
N ALA A 48 5.58 25.68 -32.97
CA ALA A 48 5.91 25.51 -34.40
C ALA A 48 6.95 24.40 -34.66
N SER A 49 7.73 24.03 -33.64
CA SER A 49 8.69 22.94 -33.67
C SER A 49 8.82 22.29 -32.29
N ILE A 50 9.24 21.02 -32.28
CA ILE A 50 9.51 20.26 -31.05
C ILE A 50 10.94 19.74 -31.15
N ALA A 51 11.80 20.19 -30.23
CA ALA A 51 13.14 19.68 -30.05
C ALA A 51 13.13 18.45 -29.14
N ILE A 52 13.84 17.40 -29.56
CA ILE A 52 13.90 16.11 -28.89
C ILE A 52 15.37 15.82 -28.60
N THR A 53 15.73 15.81 -27.32
CA THR A 53 17.09 15.55 -26.87
C THR A 53 17.26 14.07 -26.55
N ALA A 54 18.26 13.42 -27.14
CA ALA A 54 18.67 12.07 -26.81
C ALA A 54 19.88 12.10 -25.86
N LYS A 55 19.76 11.44 -24.71
CA LYS A 55 20.82 11.30 -23.72
C LYS A 55 21.24 9.82 -23.62
N PRO A 56 22.48 9.47 -23.98
CA PRO A 56 23.00 8.14 -23.73
C PRO A 56 23.19 7.92 -22.23
N VAL A 57 22.78 6.74 -21.75
CA VAL A 57 23.00 6.27 -20.38
C VAL A 57 23.84 5.00 -20.49
N ASN A 58 25.06 5.02 -19.94
CA ASN A 58 26.00 3.89 -19.93
C ASN A 58 26.34 3.26 -21.30
N VAL A 59 25.99 3.92 -22.41
CA VAL A 59 26.29 3.52 -23.79
C VAL A 59 27.19 4.57 -24.44
N VAL A 60 28.20 4.14 -25.19
CA VAL A 60 29.17 5.03 -25.86
C VAL A 60 29.07 4.84 -27.36
N GLY A 61 28.86 5.93 -28.10
CA GLY A 61 28.78 5.95 -29.56
C GLY A 61 28.02 7.16 -30.09
N ASP A 62 28.06 7.36 -31.40
CA ASP A 62 27.36 8.47 -32.05
C ASP A 62 25.85 8.19 -32.10
N ILE A 63 25.05 9.23 -31.84
CA ILE A 63 23.60 9.16 -31.93
C ILE A 63 23.18 9.39 -33.38
N VAL A 64 22.51 8.40 -33.96
CA VAL A 64 21.88 8.51 -35.27
C VAL A 64 20.38 8.64 -35.09
N PHE A 65 19.81 9.76 -35.56
CA PHE A 65 18.37 9.95 -35.59
C PHE A 65 17.76 9.53 -36.93
N THR A 66 16.61 8.87 -36.86
CA THR A 66 15.75 8.58 -38.01
C THR A 66 14.32 9.00 -37.69
N VAL A 67 13.52 9.23 -38.73
CA VAL A 67 12.12 9.64 -38.58
C VAL A 67 11.24 8.86 -39.55
N SER A 68 10.00 8.57 -39.17
CA SER A 68 9.04 7.90 -40.05
C SER A 68 8.80 8.71 -41.34
N ALA A 69 8.49 8.00 -42.44
CA ALA A 69 8.33 8.59 -43.77
C ALA A 69 7.29 9.74 -43.77
N GLY A 70 7.59 10.82 -44.51
CA GLY A 70 6.73 12.01 -44.57
C GLY A 70 7.06 13.11 -43.55
N THR A 71 8.22 13.05 -42.88
CA THR A 71 8.72 14.15 -42.03
C THR A 71 10.22 14.29 -42.17
N THR A 72 10.75 15.51 -42.02
CA THR A 72 12.19 15.79 -42.01
C THR A 72 12.65 16.25 -40.63
N LEU A 73 13.89 15.93 -40.28
CA LEU A 73 14.54 16.35 -39.03
C LEU A 73 15.59 17.43 -39.30
N VAL A 74 15.74 18.36 -38.34
CA VAL A 74 16.92 19.20 -38.21
C VAL A 74 17.72 18.68 -37.02
N ILE A 75 18.95 18.20 -37.24
CA ILE A 75 19.79 17.60 -36.20
C ILE A 75 20.88 18.58 -35.81
N ASP A 76 21.02 18.83 -34.51
CA ASP A 76 22.13 19.58 -33.91
C ASP A 76 22.68 18.78 -32.72
N GLY A 77 23.77 18.05 -32.95
CA GLY A 77 24.37 17.13 -31.99
C GLY A 77 23.37 16.08 -31.47
N ASN A 78 23.09 16.13 -30.17
CA ASN A 78 22.19 15.19 -29.49
C ASN A 78 20.71 15.62 -29.54
N VAL A 79 20.37 16.64 -30.32
CA VAL A 79 19.00 17.17 -30.42
C VAL A 79 18.48 17.00 -31.85
N ALA A 80 17.34 16.33 -31.99
CA ALA A 80 16.58 16.25 -33.23
C ALA A 80 15.34 17.13 -33.12
N THR A 81 15.19 18.08 -34.04
CA THR A 81 14.04 18.99 -34.08
C THR A 81 13.09 18.60 -35.20
N VAL A 82 11.82 18.41 -34.86
CA VAL A 82 10.72 18.20 -35.81
C VAL A 82 9.98 19.52 -35.97
N ASN A 83 9.81 19.99 -37.21
CA ASN A 83 9.02 21.17 -37.52
C ASN A 83 7.61 20.76 -37.96
N PHE A 84 6.58 21.43 -37.43
CA PHE A 84 5.18 21.14 -37.77
C PHE A 84 4.92 21.24 -39.28
N ALA A 85 5.48 22.26 -39.93
CA ALA A 85 5.33 22.49 -41.38
C ALA A 85 5.98 21.39 -42.25
N GLY A 86 6.97 20.66 -41.72
CA GLY A 86 7.64 19.57 -42.41
C GLY A 86 6.98 18.21 -42.20
N MET A 87 5.93 18.13 -41.38
CA MET A 87 5.25 16.89 -41.01
C MET A 87 4.01 16.69 -41.90
N THR A 88 4.06 15.73 -42.82
CA THR A 88 2.95 15.44 -43.76
C THR A 88 1.94 14.42 -43.22
N THR A 89 2.22 13.79 -42.07
CA THR A 89 1.36 12.80 -41.40
C THR A 89 0.83 13.36 -40.07
N ASP A 90 -0.20 12.73 -39.50
CA ASP A 90 -0.77 13.14 -38.20
C ASP A 90 0.01 12.60 -37.02
N THR A 91 0.81 11.56 -37.23
CA THR A 91 1.76 11.04 -36.24
C THR A 91 3.11 10.81 -36.90
N VAL A 92 4.17 11.04 -36.15
CA VAL A 92 5.54 10.82 -36.59
C VAL A 92 6.33 10.17 -35.45
N THR A 93 7.13 9.15 -35.79
CA THR A 93 8.04 8.52 -34.83
C THR A 93 9.46 8.99 -35.10
N VAL A 94 10.10 9.62 -34.12
CA VAL A 94 11.52 9.94 -34.14
C VAL A 94 12.26 8.86 -33.36
N GLN A 95 13.23 8.23 -34.00
CA GLN A 95 14.03 7.16 -33.41
C GLN A 95 15.47 7.62 -33.26
N ALA A 96 16.02 7.51 -32.05
CA ALA A 96 17.44 7.66 -31.77
C ALA A 96 18.08 6.28 -31.65
N ARG A 97 19.24 6.10 -32.28
CA ARG A 97 19.98 4.86 -32.26
C ARG A 97 21.45 5.10 -31.96
N ILE A 98 22.02 4.26 -31.10
CA ILE A 98 23.46 4.16 -30.86
C ILE A 98 23.85 2.71 -31.11
N ARG A 99 24.90 2.50 -31.92
CA ARG A 99 25.48 1.18 -32.14
C ARG A 99 26.76 1.06 -31.32
N GLU A 100 26.76 0.14 -30.36
CA GLU A 100 27.93 -0.19 -29.53
C GLU A 100 28.16 -1.71 -29.62
N PHE A 101 29.34 -2.14 -30.07
CA PHE A 101 29.71 -3.57 -30.25
C PHE A 101 28.68 -4.40 -31.05
N ASP A 102 28.24 -3.89 -32.20
CA ASP A 102 27.24 -4.53 -33.08
C ASP A 102 25.84 -4.75 -32.48
N VAL A 103 25.56 -4.16 -31.32
CA VAL A 103 24.22 -4.09 -30.71
C VAL A 103 23.64 -2.69 -30.92
N ASP A 104 22.41 -2.64 -31.42
CA ASP A 104 21.67 -1.40 -31.63
C ASP A 104 20.80 -1.08 -30.41
N TYR A 105 21.17 -0.03 -29.67
CA TYR A 105 20.34 0.56 -28.63
C TYR A 105 19.45 1.59 -29.29
N ILE A 106 18.14 1.42 -29.15
CA ILE A 106 17.13 2.20 -29.86
C ILE A 106 16.15 2.81 -28.86
N ALA A 107 15.86 4.08 -29.01
CA ALA A 107 14.76 4.76 -28.32
C ALA A 107 13.85 5.44 -29.34
N ASN A 108 12.55 5.46 -29.07
CA ASN A 108 11.55 6.08 -29.93
C ASN A 108 10.81 7.18 -29.17
N TYR A 109 10.49 8.27 -29.86
CA TYR A 109 9.68 9.38 -29.36
C TYR A 109 8.63 9.73 -30.40
N ILE A 110 7.35 9.57 -30.04
CA ILE A 110 6.21 9.78 -30.95
C ILE A 110 5.68 11.20 -30.77
N ILE A 111 5.46 11.90 -31.89
CA ILE A 111 4.83 13.20 -31.93
C ILE A 111 3.53 13.11 -32.73
N SER A 112 2.46 13.68 -32.20
CA SER A 112 1.13 13.66 -32.82
C SER A 112 0.57 15.06 -33.04
N LYS A 113 -0.14 15.26 -34.15
CA LYS A 113 -1.02 16.40 -34.36
C LYS A 113 -2.32 16.16 -33.61
N VAL A 114 -2.69 17.11 -32.77
CA VAL A 114 -3.95 17.10 -32.03
C VAL A 114 -4.74 18.32 -32.49
N PHE A 115 -5.74 18.08 -33.34
CA PHE A 115 -6.61 19.13 -33.84
C PHE A 115 -7.62 19.55 -32.77
N ASP A 116 -7.77 20.84 -32.56
CA ASP A 116 -8.83 21.36 -31.70
C ASP A 116 -10.20 21.09 -32.36
N GLY A 117 -11.11 20.43 -31.64
CA GLY A 117 -12.47 20.16 -32.14
C GLY A 117 -13.43 21.31 -31.87
N VAL A 118 -14.30 21.64 -32.83
CA VAL A 118 -15.55 22.40 -32.57
C VAL A 118 -16.66 21.40 -32.20
N ARG A 119 -17.39 21.66 -31.11
CA ARG A 119 -18.33 20.71 -30.47
C ARG A 119 -19.74 20.77 -31.10
N GLY A 120 -20.27 19.63 -31.54
CA GLY A 120 -21.67 19.54 -32.02
C GLY A 120 -22.03 18.35 -32.94
N ASP A 121 -21.19 17.34 -33.03
CA ASP A 121 -21.43 15.89 -33.23
C ASP A 121 -20.08 15.25 -32.85
N THR A 122 -19.94 13.93 -32.76
CA THR A 122 -18.61 13.33 -32.56
C THR A 122 -17.66 13.90 -33.61
N GLY A 123 -16.75 14.80 -33.20
CA GLY A 123 -15.56 15.08 -33.98
C GLY A 123 -14.97 13.74 -34.36
N LEU A 124 -14.53 13.60 -35.62
CA LEU A 124 -14.01 12.36 -36.20
C LEU A 124 -13.54 11.44 -35.10
N ALA A 125 -14.20 10.29 -34.90
CA ALA A 125 -13.90 9.39 -33.79
C ALA A 125 -12.38 9.37 -33.62
N GLY A 126 -11.93 9.75 -32.42
CA GLY A 126 -10.51 9.88 -32.12
C GLY A 126 -9.82 8.64 -32.68
N LEU A 127 -8.74 8.83 -33.43
CA LEU A 127 -8.05 7.71 -34.06
C LEU A 127 -7.66 6.74 -32.94
N ASN A 128 -8.38 5.62 -32.84
CA ASN A 128 -8.07 4.64 -31.83
C ASN A 128 -6.79 3.98 -32.29
N THR A 129 -5.75 4.06 -31.46
CA THR A 129 -4.48 3.40 -31.73
C THR A 129 -4.25 2.32 -30.69
N GLY A 130 -3.71 1.19 -31.13
CA GLY A 130 -3.45 0.03 -30.30
C GLY A 130 -2.35 -0.82 -30.92
N GLN A 131 -1.76 -1.73 -30.14
CA GLN A 131 -0.78 -2.68 -30.64
C GLN A 131 -1.34 -4.09 -30.49
N ALA A 132 -1.40 -4.80 -31.61
CA ALA A 132 -1.71 -6.22 -31.63
C ALA A 132 -0.41 -7.02 -31.51
N PHE A 133 -0.39 -8.00 -30.60
CA PHE A 133 0.74 -8.92 -30.41
C PHE A 133 0.32 -10.33 -30.80
N ALA A 134 1.19 -11.01 -31.54
CA ALA A 134 1.07 -12.44 -31.82
C ALA A 134 2.39 -13.13 -31.46
N TYR A 135 2.30 -14.28 -30.79
CA TYR A 135 3.41 -15.04 -30.26
C TYR A 135 3.50 -16.40 -30.93
N LYS A 136 4.71 -16.89 -31.18
CA LYS A 136 4.94 -18.26 -31.67
C LYS A 136 6.25 -18.80 -31.15
N ARG A 137 6.25 -20.05 -30.69
CA ARG A 137 7.47 -20.76 -30.36
C ARG A 137 7.95 -21.56 -31.57
N ALA A 138 9.19 -21.34 -31.99
CA ALA A 138 9.77 -22.01 -33.16
C ALA A 138 11.28 -22.17 -33.01
N ALA A 139 11.85 -23.20 -33.63
CA ALA A 139 13.30 -23.44 -33.60
C ALA A 139 14.11 -22.42 -34.41
N ALA A 140 13.49 -21.76 -35.37
CA ALA A 140 14.06 -20.70 -36.21
C ALA A 140 13.04 -19.57 -36.42
N ALA A 141 13.51 -18.40 -36.85
CA ALA A 141 12.66 -17.22 -37.06
C ALA A 141 11.54 -17.53 -38.08
N PRO A 142 10.25 -17.47 -37.68
CA PRO A 142 9.17 -17.81 -38.59
C PRO A 142 8.96 -16.74 -39.67
N THR A 143 8.93 -17.15 -40.94
CA THR A 143 8.64 -16.28 -42.08
C THR A 143 7.13 -16.13 -42.34
N ASP A 144 6.33 -17.05 -41.81
CA ASP A 144 4.87 -17.03 -41.89
C ASP A 144 4.21 -15.91 -41.03
N SER A 145 2.98 -15.55 -41.38
CA SER A 145 2.20 -14.47 -40.75
C SER A 145 1.14 -15.03 -39.79
N PRO A 146 0.75 -14.31 -38.71
CA PRO A 146 -0.38 -14.66 -37.85
C PRO A 146 -1.75 -14.64 -38.57
N GLY A 147 -1.79 -14.15 -39.81
CA GLY A 147 -2.99 -14.06 -40.63
C GLY A 147 -3.78 -12.78 -40.40
N ASP A 148 -4.95 -12.69 -41.03
CA ASP A 148 -5.87 -11.57 -40.86
C ASP A 148 -6.56 -11.67 -39.51
N VAL A 149 -6.59 -10.57 -38.76
CA VAL A 149 -7.19 -10.52 -37.44
C VAL A 149 -8.03 -9.26 -37.25
N ILE A 150 -8.97 -9.31 -36.30
CA ILE A 150 -9.72 -8.11 -35.88
C ILE A 150 -9.26 -7.71 -34.48
N PHE A 151 -8.76 -6.48 -34.36
CA PHE A 151 -8.38 -5.86 -33.09
C PHE A 151 -9.52 -4.98 -32.59
N THR A 152 -9.96 -5.16 -31.34
CA THR A 152 -11.02 -4.36 -30.74
C THR A 152 -10.43 -3.39 -29.73
N PHE A 153 -10.64 -2.09 -29.93
CA PHE A 153 -10.01 -1.05 -29.10
C PHE A 153 -10.58 -0.99 -27.68
N ALA A 154 -11.87 -1.32 -27.51
CA ALA A 154 -12.50 -1.34 -26.19
C ALA A 154 -11.88 -2.38 -25.23
N THR A 155 -11.36 -3.49 -25.77
CA THR A 155 -10.69 -4.55 -25.00
C THR A 155 -9.18 -4.51 -25.10
N GLY A 156 -8.63 -3.67 -25.99
CA GLY A 156 -7.20 -3.60 -26.27
C GLY A 156 -6.60 -4.92 -26.78
N SER A 157 -7.38 -5.73 -27.50
CA SER A 157 -7.00 -7.10 -27.83
C SER A 157 -7.52 -7.60 -29.19
N ILE A 158 -6.89 -8.65 -29.69
CA ILE A 158 -7.35 -9.38 -30.89
C ILE A 158 -8.57 -10.22 -30.52
N THR A 159 -9.73 -9.94 -31.10
CA THR A 159 -11.00 -10.60 -30.79
C THR A 159 -11.41 -11.64 -31.82
N THR A 160 -10.91 -11.53 -33.06
CA THR A 160 -11.18 -12.49 -34.14
C THR A 160 -9.85 -12.96 -34.76
N PRO A 161 -9.59 -14.28 -34.89
CA PRO A 161 -10.45 -15.43 -34.55
C PRO A 161 -10.78 -15.52 -33.06
N ALA A 162 -11.89 -16.15 -32.67
CA ALA A 162 -12.21 -16.38 -31.26
C ALA A 162 -11.23 -17.40 -30.63
N GLY A 163 -10.91 -17.26 -29.35
CA GLY A 163 -9.92 -18.11 -28.67
C GLY A 163 -8.49 -17.57 -28.74
N ASN A 164 -7.51 -18.40 -28.36
CA ASN A 164 -6.10 -18.01 -28.27
C ASN A 164 -5.31 -18.23 -29.58
N ASP A 165 -5.75 -19.15 -30.41
CA ASP A 165 -4.99 -19.61 -31.57
C ASP A 165 -5.24 -18.71 -32.79
N LEU A 166 -4.17 -18.41 -33.52
CA LEU A 166 -4.14 -17.64 -34.75
C LEU A 166 -3.62 -18.52 -35.91
N ALA A 167 -3.58 -17.98 -37.12
CA ALA A 167 -3.13 -18.74 -38.28
C ALA A 167 -1.66 -19.17 -38.13
N ASN A 168 -1.29 -20.25 -38.82
CA ASN A 168 0.09 -20.76 -38.91
C ASN A 168 0.75 -21.06 -37.54
N GLY A 169 -0.03 -21.38 -36.51
CA GLY A 169 0.48 -21.73 -35.17
C GLY A 169 0.98 -20.54 -34.36
N TRP A 170 0.55 -19.32 -34.71
CA TRP A 170 0.69 -18.14 -33.86
C TRP A 170 -0.43 -18.12 -32.81
N SER A 171 -0.24 -17.38 -31.72
CA SER A 171 -1.23 -17.25 -30.64
C SER A 171 -1.24 -15.85 -30.03
N LYS A 172 -2.38 -15.46 -29.44
CA LYS A 172 -2.56 -14.15 -28.79
C LYS A 172 -1.84 -14.07 -27.45
N ASN A 173 -1.83 -15.17 -26.71
CA ASN A 173 -1.09 -15.36 -25.47
C ASN A 173 0.22 -16.09 -25.75
N ILE A 174 1.17 -15.97 -24.83
CA ILE A 174 2.46 -16.66 -24.91
C ILE A 174 2.21 -18.19 -24.86
N PRO A 175 2.54 -18.95 -25.92
CA PRO A 175 2.39 -20.40 -25.90
C PRO A 175 3.38 -21.04 -24.92
N ALA A 176 2.95 -22.10 -24.24
CA ALA A 176 3.82 -22.90 -23.38
C ALA A 176 4.86 -23.68 -24.22
N GLY A 177 6.04 -23.95 -23.66
CA GLY A 177 7.09 -24.75 -24.30
C GLY A 177 8.49 -24.16 -24.16
N SER A 178 9.50 -24.91 -24.63
CA SER A 178 10.93 -24.59 -24.47
C SER A 178 11.61 -24.08 -25.75
N ALA A 179 10.93 -24.08 -26.90
CA ALA A 179 11.48 -23.50 -28.13
C ALA A 179 11.51 -21.95 -28.06
N PRO A 180 12.47 -21.30 -28.76
CA PRO A 180 12.57 -19.83 -28.79
C PRO A 180 11.25 -19.14 -29.09
N LEU A 181 10.95 -18.08 -28.34
CA LEU A 181 9.70 -17.32 -28.43
C LEU A 181 9.89 -16.12 -29.37
N TYR A 182 9.09 -16.06 -30.42
CA TYR A 182 9.04 -14.95 -31.36
C TYR A 182 7.73 -14.18 -31.19
N VAL A 183 7.80 -12.87 -31.41
CA VAL A 183 6.65 -11.96 -31.42
C VAL A 183 6.57 -11.25 -32.77
N ARG A 184 5.35 -11.03 -33.26
CA ARG A 184 5.05 -10.07 -34.32
C ARG A 184 4.12 -9.01 -33.76
N VAL A 185 4.32 -7.79 -34.21
CA VAL A 185 3.53 -6.62 -33.78
C VAL A 185 2.90 -5.98 -35.00
N ALA A 186 1.64 -5.61 -34.88
CA ALA A 186 0.96 -4.77 -35.86
C ALA A 186 0.35 -3.56 -35.14
N ALA A 187 0.41 -2.39 -35.77
CA ALA A 187 -0.29 -1.21 -35.28
C ALA A 187 -1.76 -1.31 -35.71
N ALA A 188 -2.66 -1.28 -34.74
CA ALA A 188 -4.08 -1.13 -34.97
C ALA A 188 -4.40 0.36 -35.00
N SER A 189 -5.03 0.85 -36.06
CA SER A 189 -5.39 2.27 -36.21
C SER A 189 -6.69 2.42 -36.97
N SER A 190 -7.79 2.64 -36.25
CA SER A 190 -9.10 2.81 -36.87
C SER A 190 -9.92 3.89 -36.17
N ARG A 191 -10.78 4.55 -36.96
CA ARG A 191 -11.82 5.43 -36.42
C ARG A 191 -13.07 4.64 -35.98
N ASN A 192 -13.12 3.34 -36.28
CA ASN A 192 -14.15 2.43 -35.81
C ASN A 192 -13.74 1.78 -34.48
N ALA A 193 -14.69 1.09 -33.81
CA ALA A 193 -14.44 0.36 -32.57
C ALA A 193 -13.49 -0.84 -32.73
N THR A 194 -13.25 -1.25 -33.99
CA THR A 194 -12.36 -2.34 -34.36
C THR A 194 -11.46 -1.93 -35.53
N ASP A 195 -10.34 -2.62 -35.66
CA ASP A 195 -9.44 -2.53 -36.80
C ASP A 195 -9.22 -3.91 -37.43
N ASN A 196 -9.13 -3.94 -38.75
CA ASN A 196 -8.90 -5.14 -39.55
C ASN A 196 -7.43 -5.19 -39.95
N ILE A 197 -6.64 -5.91 -39.16
CA ILE A 197 -5.21 -6.05 -39.41
C ILE A 197 -5.02 -7.20 -40.40
N VAL A 198 -4.53 -6.89 -41.59
CA VAL A 198 -4.28 -7.88 -42.64
C VAL A 198 -2.88 -8.49 -42.51
N ALA A 199 -2.70 -9.69 -43.05
CA ALA A 199 -1.53 -10.53 -42.84
C ALA A 199 -0.17 -9.85 -43.17
N ASN A 200 -0.14 -8.85 -44.05
CA ASN A 200 1.07 -8.12 -44.46
C ASN A 200 1.38 -6.86 -43.62
N GLU A 201 0.49 -6.46 -42.70
CA GLU A 201 0.71 -5.32 -41.78
C GLU A 201 1.50 -5.71 -40.53
N TRP A 202 1.65 -7.02 -40.30
CA TRP A 202 2.47 -7.55 -39.22
C TRP A 202 3.96 -7.30 -39.49
N SER A 203 4.68 -6.90 -38.44
CA SER A 203 6.14 -6.81 -38.45
C SER A 203 6.78 -8.15 -38.86
N SER A 204 8.06 -8.10 -39.23
CA SER A 204 8.89 -9.30 -39.21
C SER A 204 8.90 -9.92 -37.80
N ALA A 205 9.10 -11.24 -37.73
CA ALA A 205 9.17 -11.93 -36.44
C ALA A 205 10.41 -11.47 -35.66
N VAL A 206 10.18 -10.88 -34.49
CA VAL A 206 11.22 -10.44 -33.57
C VAL A 206 11.38 -11.50 -32.48
N LEU A 207 12.61 -11.93 -32.23
CA LEU A 207 12.90 -12.87 -31.15
C LEU A 207 12.72 -12.15 -29.80
N LEU A 208 11.76 -12.60 -29.00
CA LEU A 208 11.46 -12.00 -27.71
C LEU A 208 12.25 -12.66 -26.58
N VAL A 209 12.38 -13.99 -26.60
CA VAL A 209 13.12 -14.77 -25.59
C VAL A 209 13.73 -16.04 -26.19
N ARG A 210 14.99 -16.35 -25.84
CA ARG A 210 15.58 -17.70 -25.96
C ARG A 210 15.79 -18.26 -24.56
N ASP A 211 14.86 -19.08 -24.07
CA ASP A 211 15.07 -19.73 -22.78
C ASP A 211 15.90 -21.01 -22.92
N GLY A 212 16.80 -21.20 -21.97
CA GLY A 212 17.56 -22.43 -21.75
C GLY A 212 16.71 -23.52 -21.10
N ALA A 213 17.30 -24.71 -20.92
CA ALA A 213 16.61 -25.85 -20.31
C ALA A 213 15.95 -25.49 -18.97
N THR A 214 14.71 -25.94 -18.78
CA THR A 214 13.90 -25.72 -17.57
C THR A 214 14.62 -26.25 -16.33
N GLY A 215 14.71 -25.43 -15.28
CA GLY A 215 15.01 -25.89 -13.93
C GLY A 215 13.87 -26.74 -13.38
N ALA A 216 14.17 -27.59 -12.39
CA ALA A 216 13.15 -28.39 -11.70
C ALA A 216 12.14 -27.49 -10.97
N ASP A 217 10.87 -27.88 -10.96
CA ASP A 217 9.79 -27.15 -10.26
C ASP A 217 10.15 -26.92 -8.78
N GLY A 218 9.96 -25.69 -8.32
CA GLY A 218 10.10 -25.33 -6.91
C GLY A 218 9.05 -26.03 -6.06
N THR A 219 9.37 -26.28 -4.78
CA THR A 219 8.39 -26.84 -3.83
C THR A 219 7.38 -25.77 -3.45
N ASN A 220 6.08 -26.00 -3.70
CA ASN A 220 5.00 -25.15 -3.21
C ASN A 220 4.78 -25.42 -1.72
N THR A 221 4.60 -24.37 -0.91
CA THR A 221 4.32 -24.49 0.53
C THR A 221 3.11 -23.64 0.93
N ALA A 222 2.19 -24.20 1.72
CA ALA A 222 1.01 -23.50 2.25
C ALA A 222 0.58 -24.08 3.60
N GLN A 223 -0.37 -23.44 4.29
CA GLN A 223 -1.00 -23.96 5.51
C GLN A 223 -2.45 -24.35 5.24
N ALA A 224 -2.83 -25.54 5.69
CA ALA A 224 -4.21 -26.02 5.72
C ALA A 224 -4.78 -25.86 7.13
N PHE A 225 -6.04 -25.41 7.22
CA PHE A 225 -6.74 -25.19 8.49
C PHE A 225 -8.00 -26.07 8.57
N ALA A 226 -8.26 -26.62 9.75
CA ALA A 226 -9.50 -27.31 10.09
C ALA A 226 -10.04 -26.79 11.42
N TYR A 227 -11.36 -26.59 11.51
CA TYR A 227 -12.03 -25.98 12.66
C TYR A 227 -13.03 -26.93 13.29
N LYS A 228 -13.19 -26.87 14.61
CA LYS A 228 -14.22 -27.62 15.34
C LYS A 228 -14.61 -26.87 16.61
N ARG A 229 -15.91 -26.84 16.91
CA ARG A 229 -16.42 -26.34 18.20
C ARG A 229 -16.64 -27.49 19.16
N ALA A 230 -16.10 -27.37 20.36
CA ALA A 230 -16.20 -28.41 21.38
C ALA A 230 -16.10 -27.82 22.79
N ALA A 231 -16.68 -28.48 23.80
CA ALA A 231 -16.60 -28.03 25.19
C ALA A 231 -15.19 -28.17 25.79
N SER A 232 -14.37 -29.08 25.25
CA SER A 232 -12.98 -29.31 25.64
C SER A 232 -12.12 -29.59 24.40
N ALA A 233 -10.79 -29.48 24.53
CA ALA A 233 -9.84 -29.63 23.43
C ALA A 233 -9.99 -31.01 22.74
N PRO A 234 -10.36 -31.07 21.44
CA PRO A 234 -10.54 -32.35 20.76
C PRO A 234 -9.22 -33.09 20.49
N VAL A 235 -9.16 -34.36 20.88
CA VAL A 235 -8.00 -35.24 20.64
C VAL A 235 -8.02 -35.89 19.25
N ASP A 236 -9.18 -35.91 18.61
CA ASP A 236 -9.40 -36.48 17.26
C ASP A 236 -8.82 -35.62 16.13
N SER A 237 -8.55 -36.25 14.98
CA SER A 237 -7.93 -35.62 13.80
C SER A 237 -8.97 -35.25 12.72
N PRO A 238 -8.75 -34.19 11.91
CA PRO A 238 -9.58 -33.86 10.74
C PRO A 238 -9.53 -34.92 9.62
N GLY A 239 -8.62 -35.90 9.71
CA GLY A 239 -8.45 -36.97 8.73
C GLY A 239 -7.46 -36.62 7.62
N GLU A 240 -7.36 -37.51 6.63
CA GLU A 240 -6.57 -37.30 5.42
C GLU A 240 -7.29 -36.34 4.48
N VAL A 241 -6.56 -35.36 3.94
CA VAL A 241 -7.11 -34.35 3.04
C VAL A 241 -6.18 -34.03 1.87
N VAL A 242 -6.72 -33.48 0.78
CA VAL A 242 -5.91 -32.96 -0.33
C VAL A 242 -6.00 -31.44 -0.36
N TYR A 243 -4.85 -30.77 -0.37
CA TYR A 243 -4.71 -29.32 -0.52
C TYR A 243 -4.29 -28.98 -1.95
N THR A 244 -4.95 -28.00 -2.58
CA THR A 244 -4.64 -27.54 -3.93
C THR A 244 -4.09 -26.13 -3.88
N PHE A 245 -2.86 -25.93 -4.37
CA PHE A 245 -2.13 -24.66 -4.23
C PHE A 245 -2.74 -23.52 -5.06
N SER A 246 -3.29 -23.82 -6.24
CA SER A 246 -3.92 -22.80 -7.10
C SER A 246 -5.21 -22.22 -6.53
N SER A 247 -5.94 -22.99 -5.70
CA SER A 247 -7.15 -22.54 -5.02
C SER A 247 -6.92 -22.14 -3.56
N ALA A 248 -5.69 -22.31 -3.05
CA ALA A 248 -5.31 -22.09 -1.66
C ALA A 248 -6.27 -22.74 -0.63
N ALA A 249 -6.74 -23.96 -0.92
CA ALA A 249 -7.81 -24.60 -0.14
C ALA A 249 -7.69 -26.13 -0.08
N ILE A 250 -8.31 -26.71 0.96
CA ILE A 250 -8.58 -28.15 1.04
C ILE A 250 -9.70 -28.49 0.06
N THR A 251 -9.40 -29.28 -0.97
CA THR A 251 -10.31 -29.64 -2.06
C THR A 251 -10.86 -31.06 -1.96
N THR A 252 -10.23 -31.92 -1.16
CA THR A 252 -10.73 -33.28 -0.85
C THR A 252 -10.74 -33.49 0.66
N PRO A 253 -11.87 -33.89 1.29
CA PRO A 253 -13.22 -34.08 0.71
C PRO A 253 -13.76 -32.83 0.01
N VAL A 254 -14.71 -32.93 -0.92
CA VAL A 254 -15.21 -31.76 -1.69
C VAL A 254 -16.02 -30.82 -0.77
N ASP A 255 -16.85 -31.39 0.10
CA ASP A 255 -17.72 -30.65 1.00
C ASP A 255 -16.96 -29.98 2.16
N ASN A 256 -17.65 -29.13 2.92
CA ASN A 256 -17.06 -28.44 4.07
C ASN A 256 -16.71 -29.39 5.23
N ASP A 257 -17.36 -30.54 5.30
CA ASP A 257 -17.23 -31.49 6.39
C ASP A 257 -15.99 -32.36 6.21
N LEU A 258 -15.19 -32.42 7.27
CA LEU A 258 -14.00 -33.26 7.41
C LEU A 258 -14.30 -34.38 8.42
N ALA A 259 -13.33 -35.29 8.61
CA ALA A 259 -13.53 -36.40 9.53
C ALA A 259 -13.77 -35.91 10.98
N ASN A 260 -14.48 -36.73 11.76
CA ASN A 260 -14.72 -36.50 13.20
C ASN A 260 -15.39 -35.15 13.53
N GLY A 261 -16.17 -34.57 12.60
CA GLY A 261 -16.90 -33.32 12.83
C GLY A 261 -16.02 -32.06 12.79
N TRP A 262 -14.84 -32.15 12.19
CA TRP A 262 -14.05 -30.98 11.79
C TRP A 262 -14.59 -30.39 10.50
N THR A 263 -14.37 -29.10 10.26
CA THR A 263 -14.83 -28.40 9.05
C THR A 263 -13.74 -27.51 8.46
N LYS A 264 -13.81 -27.24 7.15
CA LYS A 264 -12.86 -26.34 6.45
C LYS A 264 -13.10 -24.87 6.79
N THR A 265 -14.35 -24.52 7.08
CA THR A 265 -14.77 -23.18 7.51
C THR A 265 -15.16 -23.19 8.98
N ILE A 266 -15.20 -22.03 9.62
CA ILE A 266 -15.55 -21.90 11.03
C ILE A 266 -17.01 -22.33 11.24
N PRO A 267 -17.29 -23.37 12.04
CA PRO A 267 -18.66 -23.81 12.28
C PRO A 267 -19.39 -22.82 13.18
N ALA A 268 -20.70 -22.66 12.97
CA ALA A 268 -21.56 -21.83 13.81
C ALA A 268 -21.76 -22.47 15.21
N GLY A 269 -21.97 -21.65 16.23
CA GLY A 269 -22.23 -22.11 17.61
C GLY A 269 -21.49 -21.29 18.67
N THR A 270 -21.74 -21.61 19.94
CA THR A 270 -21.23 -20.90 21.13
C THR A 270 -20.23 -21.69 21.96
N ALA A 271 -19.95 -22.94 21.61
CA ALA A 271 -18.89 -23.72 22.26
C ALA A 271 -17.50 -23.21 21.82
N PRO A 272 -16.45 -23.32 22.66
CA PRO A 272 -15.09 -22.90 22.33
C PRO A 272 -14.63 -23.42 20.96
N LEU A 273 -13.98 -22.53 20.19
CA LEU A 273 -13.52 -22.82 18.83
C LEU A 273 -12.07 -23.29 18.87
N TYR A 274 -11.83 -24.49 18.33
CA TYR A 274 -10.50 -25.07 18.19
C TYR A 274 -10.10 -25.14 16.72
N VAL A 275 -8.80 -25.00 16.46
CA VAL A 275 -8.18 -25.11 15.14
C VAL A 275 -7.06 -26.15 15.16
N ARG A 276 -6.92 -26.89 14.06
CA ARG A 276 -5.73 -27.67 13.74
C ARG A 276 -5.13 -27.16 12.44
N VAL A 277 -3.80 -27.20 12.36
CA VAL A 277 -3.04 -26.72 11.21
C VAL A 277 -2.18 -27.86 10.68
N ALA A 278 -2.01 -27.94 9.37
CA ALA A 278 -1.02 -28.79 8.73
C ALA A 278 -0.27 -27.98 7.66
N ALA A 279 0.98 -28.34 7.40
CA ALA A 279 1.75 -27.75 6.32
C ALA A 279 1.49 -28.57 5.04
N ALA A 280 1.03 -27.89 3.98
CA ALA A 280 0.99 -28.46 2.64
C ALA A 280 2.32 -28.18 1.94
N SER A 281 3.06 -29.20 1.49
CA SER A 281 4.36 -29.05 0.84
C SER A 281 4.54 -30.06 -0.28
N SER A 282 4.48 -29.61 -1.54
CA SER A 282 4.61 -30.50 -2.70
C SER A 282 5.22 -29.80 -3.90
N ARG A 283 5.97 -30.57 -4.70
CA ARG A 283 6.45 -30.13 -6.04
C ARG A 283 5.37 -30.28 -7.11
N SER A 284 4.23 -30.89 -6.77
CA SER A 284 3.05 -31.00 -7.61
C SER A 284 2.03 -29.89 -7.29
N ALA A 285 1.00 -29.75 -8.13
CA ALA A 285 -0.07 -28.77 -7.93
C ALA A 285 -0.97 -29.03 -6.71
N THR A 286 -0.83 -30.20 -6.09
CA THR A 286 -1.57 -30.65 -4.91
C THR A 286 -0.64 -31.30 -3.89
N ASP A 287 -1.07 -31.29 -2.64
CA ASP A 287 -0.44 -32.04 -1.56
C ASP A 287 -1.46 -32.91 -0.81
N ALA A 288 -1.08 -34.13 -0.47
CA ALA A 288 -1.91 -35.07 0.28
C ALA A 288 -1.45 -35.08 1.74
N ILE A 289 -2.23 -34.43 2.61
CA ILE A 289 -1.94 -34.26 4.03
C ILE A 289 -2.54 -35.43 4.79
N ALA A 290 -1.69 -36.25 5.39
CA ALA A 290 -2.07 -37.40 6.20
C ALA A 290 -2.63 -36.98 7.57
N ALA A 291 -3.47 -37.84 8.15
CA ALA A 291 -4.16 -37.54 9.40
C ALA A 291 -3.23 -37.25 10.61
N ASN A 292 -1.99 -37.74 10.57
CA ASN A 292 -0.97 -37.54 11.59
C ASN A 292 -0.11 -36.28 11.40
N GLU A 293 -0.24 -35.56 10.29
CA GLU A 293 0.51 -34.33 10.00
C GLU A 293 -0.15 -33.07 10.59
N TRP A 294 -1.40 -33.21 11.04
CA TRP A 294 -2.13 -32.16 11.75
C TRP A 294 -1.57 -31.92 13.15
N THR A 295 -1.43 -30.65 13.52
CA THR A 295 -1.09 -30.25 14.89
C THR A 295 -2.10 -30.77 15.91
N ALA A 296 -1.72 -30.73 17.20
CA ALA A 296 -2.69 -30.78 18.28
C ALA A 296 -3.73 -29.64 18.14
N ALA A 297 -4.94 -29.86 18.65
CA ALA A 297 -5.99 -28.85 18.62
C ALA A 297 -5.60 -27.66 19.51
N VAL A 298 -5.55 -26.47 18.91
CA VAL A 298 -5.27 -25.21 19.60
C VAL A 298 -6.57 -24.44 19.78
N LEU A 299 -6.79 -23.91 20.98
CA LEU A 299 -7.93 -23.02 21.24
C LEU A 299 -7.74 -21.72 20.45
N LEU A 300 -8.58 -21.51 19.45
CA LEU A 300 -8.53 -20.32 18.59
C LEU A 300 -9.34 -19.16 19.18
N ALA A 301 -10.49 -19.47 19.79
CA ALA A 301 -11.32 -18.50 20.48
C ALA A 301 -12.14 -19.14 21.60
N GLN A 302 -12.21 -18.47 22.75
CA GLN A 302 -13.18 -18.71 23.81
C GLN A 302 -14.04 -17.45 23.92
N ASP A 303 -15.37 -17.60 23.92
CA ASP A 303 -16.26 -16.44 23.95
C ASP A 303 -16.07 -15.65 25.26
N GLY A 304 -15.76 -14.35 25.13
CA GLY A 304 -15.91 -13.37 26.20
C GLY A 304 -17.36 -12.88 26.29
N THR A 305 -17.73 -12.25 27.41
CA THR A 305 -19.03 -11.56 27.51
C THR A 305 -19.17 -10.55 26.36
N PRO A 306 -20.27 -10.54 25.58
CA PRO A 306 -20.40 -9.66 24.42
C PRO A 306 -20.23 -8.18 24.79
N GLY A 307 -19.32 -7.48 24.10
CA GLY A 307 -19.29 -6.02 24.07
C GLY A 307 -20.44 -5.47 23.23
N GLN A 308 -20.81 -4.20 23.43
CA GLN A 308 -21.84 -3.55 22.61
C GLN A 308 -21.42 -3.49 21.13
N ASN A 309 -22.37 -3.72 20.22
CA ASN A 309 -22.15 -3.68 18.77
C ASN A 309 -21.58 -2.30 18.33
N GLY A 310 -20.58 -2.32 17.44
CA GLY A 310 -20.10 -1.10 16.77
C GLY A 310 -21.09 -0.57 15.72
N VAL A 311 -21.01 0.73 15.41
CA VAL A 311 -21.85 1.39 14.39
C VAL A 311 -21.30 1.09 12.99
N ASN A 312 -22.12 0.55 12.09
CA ASN A 312 -21.83 0.42 10.67
C ASN A 312 -22.07 1.77 9.97
N VAL A 313 -21.17 2.23 9.09
CA VAL A 313 -21.30 3.50 8.37
C VAL A 313 -20.98 3.33 6.88
N ALA A 314 -21.83 3.84 5.98
CA ALA A 314 -21.62 3.78 4.52
C ALA A 314 -22.18 5.03 3.79
N PRO A 315 -21.42 5.66 2.88
CA PRO A 315 -21.94 6.74 2.04
C PRO A 315 -22.83 6.20 0.91
N VAL A 316 -23.96 6.86 0.66
CA VAL A 316 -24.95 6.48 -0.37
C VAL A 316 -25.13 7.62 -1.37
N ARG A 317 -25.19 7.29 -2.68
CA ARG A 317 -25.39 8.27 -3.78
C ARG A 317 -26.49 7.82 -4.73
N ILE A 318 -27.27 8.78 -5.20
CA ILE A 318 -28.37 8.59 -6.17
C ILE A 318 -28.32 9.61 -7.30
N TYR A 319 -28.93 9.24 -8.43
CA TYR A 319 -28.93 9.97 -9.69
C TYR A 319 -30.33 10.02 -10.31
N GLN A 320 -30.66 11.14 -10.94
CA GLN A 320 -31.89 11.29 -11.72
C GLN A 320 -31.68 12.25 -12.89
N ARG A 321 -32.31 11.97 -14.04
CA ARG A 321 -32.42 12.91 -15.16
C ARG A 321 -33.75 13.65 -15.13
N ALA A 322 -33.73 14.93 -15.52
CA ALA A 322 -34.90 15.79 -15.64
C ALA A 322 -34.91 16.56 -16.96
N ALA A 323 -36.12 16.82 -17.49
CA ALA A 323 -36.30 17.56 -18.74
C ALA A 323 -36.04 19.07 -18.60
N VAL A 324 -36.18 19.62 -17.39
CA VAL A 324 -35.97 21.04 -17.07
C VAL A 324 -34.83 21.20 -16.07
N ASN A 325 -34.18 22.36 -16.08
CA ASN A 325 -33.07 22.70 -15.19
C ASN A 325 -33.54 23.06 -13.77
N VAL A 326 -34.39 22.22 -13.18
CA VAL A 326 -34.93 22.37 -11.84
C VAL A 326 -34.62 21.08 -11.08
N ALA A 327 -34.07 21.20 -9.87
CA ALA A 327 -33.71 20.06 -9.06
C ALA A 327 -34.96 19.20 -8.75
N PRO A 328 -34.94 17.89 -9.05
CA PRO A 328 -36.05 16.99 -8.72
C PRO A 328 -36.26 16.85 -7.22
N GLU A 329 -37.49 16.53 -6.81
CA GLU A 329 -37.79 16.22 -5.41
C GLU A 329 -37.04 14.96 -4.97
N LEU A 330 -36.34 15.03 -3.84
CA LEU A 330 -35.62 13.92 -3.22
C LEU A 330 -36.60 12.80 -2.80
N PRO A 331 -36.11 11.57 -2.50
CA PRO A 331 -36.96 10.49 -2.03
C PRO A 331 -37.82 10.91 -0.82
N SER A 332 -39.14 10.72 -0.95
CA SER A 332 -40.13 11.20 0.02
C SER A 332 -40.38 10.24 1.20
N ALA A 333 -39.90 9.01 1.11
CA ALA A 333 -40.00 7.98 2.14
C ALA A 333 -38.60 7.51 2.57
N ALA A 334 -38.51 6.90 3.75
CA ALA A 334 -37.26 6.32 4.22
C ALA A 334 -36.76 5.23 3.26
N CYS A 335 -35.47 5.27 2.94
CA CYS A 335 -34.82 4.29 2.07
C CYS A 335 -33.95 3.36 2.92
N THR A 336 -34.11 2.05 2.77
CA THR A 336 -33.38 1.07 3.58
C THR A 336 -32.08 0.66 2.90
N PHE A 337 -30.96 0.86 3.59
CA PHE A 337 -29.62 0.43 3.17
C PHE A 337 -29.20 -0.82 3.94
N THR A 338 -28.76 -1.86 3.23
CA THR A 338 -28.26 -3.11 3.84
C THR A 338 -26.74 -3.17 3.77
N PHE A 339 -26.05 -3.09 4.92
CA PHE A 339 -24.59 -2.98 4.96
C PHE A 339 -23.87 -4.20 4.38
N ALA A 340 -24.42 -5.40 4.57
CA ALA A 340 -23.79 -6.63 4.09
C ALA A 340 -23.76 -6.76 2.56
N THR A 341 -24.73 -6.17 1.87
CA THR A 341 -24.90 -6.31 0.41
C THR A 341 -24.63 -5.01 -0.35
N GLY A 342 -24.58 -3.87 0.34
CA GLY A 342 -24.46 -2.54 -0.28
C GLY A 342 -25.70 -2.10 -1.06
N VAL A 343 -26.84 -2.77 -0.85
CA VAL A 343 -28.09 -2.53 -1.60
C VAL A 343 -28.95 -1.49 -0.89
N LEU A 344 -29.44 -0.51 -1.66
CA LEU A 344 -30.42 0.48 -1.23
C LEU A 344 -31.80 0.16 -1.86
N THR A 345 -32.83 0.06 -1.03
CA THR A 345 -34.22 -0.18 -1.46
C THR A 345 -35.14 0.95 -1.00
N GLY A 346 -36.34 1.06 -1.58
CA GLY A 346 -37.33 2.08 -1.21
C GLY A 346 -37.18 3.43 -1.90
N LEU A 347 -36.29 3.55 -2.91
CA LEU A 347 -36.16 4.77 -3.71
C LEU A 347 -37.47 5.15 -4.40
N SER A 348 -37.88 6.40 -4.22
CA SER A 348 -39.06 7.00 -4.84
C SER A 348 -38.68 8.20 -5.71
N ASN A 349 -39.68 8.81 -6.35
CA ASN A 349 -39.53 10.02 -7.17
C ASN A 349 -38.59 9.88 -8.38
N GLY A 350 -38.31 8.65 -8.84
CA GLY A 350 -37.54 8.37 -10.06
C GLY A 350 -36.02 8.43 -9.90
N TRP A 351 -35.52 8.46 -8.66
CA TRP A 351 -34.09 8.35 -8.35
C TRP A 351 -33.58 6.92 -8.49
N SER A 352 -32.33 6.78 -8.91
CA SER A 352 -31.65 5.50 -9.14
C SER A 352 -30.27 5.49 -8.50
N THR A 353 -29.77 4.32 -8.11
CA THR A 353 -28.37 4.15 -7.66
C THR A 353 -27.38 4.12 -8.83
N GLN A 354 -27.87 4.01 -10.07
CA GLN A 354 -27.09 4.05 -11.31
C GLN A 354 -27.43 5.30 -12.12
N VAL A 355 -26.45 5.87 -12.82
CA VAL A 355 -26.64 7.05 -13.67
C VAL A 355 -27.62 6.72 -14.82
N PRO A 356 -28.80 7.36 -14.90
CA PRO A 356 -29.77 7.05 -15.94
C PRO A 356 -29.30 7.49 -17.33
N THR A 357 -29.53 6.64 -18.34
CA THR A 357 -29.21 6.90 -19.76
C THR A 357 -30.32 7.65 -20.50
N ALA A 358 -31.51 7.76 -19.91
CA ALA A 358 -32.68 8.46 -20.47
C ALA A 358 -33.39 9.29 -19.37
N GLY A 359 -34.28 10.23 -19.73
CA GLY A 359 -35.09 10.99 -18.77
C GLY A 359 -34.94 12.52 -18.81
N GLY A 360 -34.24 13.08 -19.80
CA GLY A 360 -34.16 14.54 -20.01
C GLY A 360 -32.74 15.10 -19.98
N ALA A 361 -32.64 16.38 -20.32
CA ALA A 361 -31.38 17.05 -20.61
C ALA A 361 -30.48 17.29 -19.37
N TYR A 362 -31.02 17.29 -18.16
CA TYR A 362 -30.27 17.67 -16.96
C TYR A 362 -30.07 16.48 -16.04
N LEU A 363 -28.83 16.16 -15.68
CA LEU A 363 -28.49 15.12 -14.72
C LEU A 363 -28.27 15.73 -13.33
N PHE A 364 -28.98 15.22 -12.33
CA PHE A 364 -28.87 15.63 -10.94
C PHE A 364 -28.37 14.48 -10.06
N THR A 365 -27.70 14.83 -8.96
CA THR A 365 -27.21 13.88 -7.95
C THR A 365 -27.54 14.34 -6.53
N SER A 366 -27.72 13.39 -5.62
CA SER A 366 -27.88 13.61 -4.19
C SER A 366 -27.19 12.46 -3.42
N GLY A 367 -26.83 12.71 -2.16
CA GLY A 367 -26.20 11.71 -1.29
C GLY A 367 -26.65 11.81 0.16
N ALA A 368 -26.49 10.71 0.89
CA ALA A 368 -26.78 10.55 2.31
C ALA A 368 -25.71 9.62 2.95
N THR A 369 -25.73 9.48 4.28
CA THR A 369 -24.86 8.53 5.00
C THR A 369 -25.73 7.55 5.76
N ALA A 370 -25.60 6.25 5.46
CA ALA A 370 -26.22 5.20 6.25
C ALA A 370 -25.40 4.94 7.51
N ALA A 371 -25.99 5.01 8.71
CA ALA A 371 -25.29 4.79 9.98
C ALA A 371 -26.17 4.07 11.02
N SER A 372 -25.88 2.79 11.30
CA SER A 372 -26.67 1.99 12.24
C SER A 372 -25.86 0.90 12.94
N ILE A 373 -26.23 0.58 14.18
CA ILE A 373 -25.71 -0.58 14.92
C ILE A 373 -26.40 -1.90 14.52
N ALA A 374 -27.45 -1.82 13.70
CA ALA A 374 -28.15 -2.95 13.11
C ALA A 374 -27.57 -3.30 11.72
N ALA A 375 -28.00 -4.42 11.15
CA ALA A 375 -27.56 -4.89 9.82
C ALA A 375 -28.07 -4.01 8.66
N THR A 376 -29.05 -3.17 8.94
CA THR A 376 -29.66 -2.22 8.01
C THR A 376 -29.76 -0.84 8.65
N ASP A 377 -29.85 0.18 7.81
CA ASP A 377 -30.18 1.54 8.20
C ASP A 377 -31.33 2.09 7.36
N ASP A 378 -32.25 2.82 7.97
CA ASP A 378 -33.38 3.46 7.30
C ASP A 378 -33.09 4.96 7.18
N ILE A 379 -32.61 5.37 6.00
CA ILE A 379 -32.23 6.76 5.71
C ILE A 379 -33.50 7.60 5.54
N PRO A 380 -33.85 8.50 6.47
CA PRO A 380 -35.03 9.34 6.38
C PRO A 380 -34.90 10.37 5.25
N ALA A 381 -36.04 10.82 4.71
CA ALA A 381 -36.08 11.79 3.61
C ALA A 381 -35.27 13.09 3.89
N ALA A 382 -35.18 13.50 5.16
CA ALA A 382 -34.46 14.71 5.58
C ALA A 382 -32.93 14.57 5.57
N GLU A 383 -32.38 13.35 5.51
CA GLU A 383 -30.94 13.12 5.53
C GLU A 383 -30.29 13.17 4.14
N TRP A 384 -31.11 13.21 3.09
CA TRP A 384 -30.61 13.41 1.73
C TRP A 384 -30.14 14.85 1.53
N ALA A 385 -28.91 15.00 1.06
CA ALA A 385 -28.38 16.30 0.66
C ALA A 385 -29.19 16.89 -0.49
N ALA A 386 -29.26 18.23 -0.55
CA ALA A 386 -29.94 18.92 -1.64
C ALA A 386 -29.47 18.42 -3.01
N ALA A 387 -30.43 18.08 -3.88
CA ALA A 387 -30.13 17.61 -5.22
C ALA A 387 -29.35 18.68 -6.00
N THR A 388 -28.18 18.31 -6.50
CA THR A 388 -27.27 19.22 -7.22
C THR A 388 -27.16 18.80 -8.67
N ARG A 389 -27.12 19.80 -9.56
CA ARG A 389 -26.98 19.54 -10.99
C ARG A 389 -25.55 19.11 -11.29
N MET A 390 -25.43 17.89 -11.79
CA MET A 390 -24.17 17.28 -12.18
C MET A 390 -23.81 17.58 -13.64
N ALA A 391 -24.80 17.58 -14.55
CA ALA A 391 -24.57 17.86 -15.97
C ALA A 391 -25.84 18.38 -16.69
N ALA A 392 -25.66 18.95 -17.88
CA ALA A 392 -26.72 19.34 -18.81
C ALA A 392 -26.33 18.96 -20.25
N ASP A 393 -27.29 18.47 -21.04
CA ASP A 393 -27.15 18.16 -22.46
C ASP A 393 -27.09 19.49 -23.27
N GLY A 394 -26.34 19.52 -24.38
CA GLY A 394 -26.16 20.70 -25.23
C GLY A 394 -27.23 20.87 -26.32
N ALA A 395 -27.27 22.03 -26.98
CA ALA A 395 -28.16 22.28 -28.13
C ALA A 395 -27.77 21.42 -29.36
N VAL A 396 -28.76 21.04 -30.18
CA VAL A 396 -28.59 20.15 -31.35
C VAL A 396 -27.87 20.88 -32.50
N GLY A 397 -26.80 20.28 -33.05
CA GLY A 397 -26.03 20.79 -34.18
C GLY A 397 -26.59 20.38 -35.55
N LEU A 398 -26.03 20.93 -36.64
CA LEU A 398 -26.35 20.56 -38.04
C LEU A 398 -25.52 19.36 -38.51
N ASP A 399 -26.11 18.46 -39.32
CA ASP A 399 -25.54 17.19 -39.79
C ASP A 399 -24.11 17.28 -40.40
N GLY A 400 -23.31 16.24 -40.14
CA GLY A 400 -21.92 16.09 -40.59
C GLY A 400 -21.72 15.81 -42.10
N LEU A 401 -20.52 16.11 -42.62
CA LEU A 401 -20.14 15.92 -44.04
C LEU A 401 -19.61 14.48 -44.28
N ASN A 402 -20.28 13.71 -45.14
CA ASN A 402 -19.83 12.39 -45.58
C ASN A 402 -18.78 12.53 -46.69
N VAL A 403 -17.67 11.77 -46.64
CA VAL A 403 -16.61 11.79 -47.66
C VAL A 403 -16.13 10.37 -47.99
N ALA A 404 -16.00 10.02 -49.28
CA ALA A 404 -15.53 8.71 -49.73
C ALA A 404 -14.74 8.79 -51.06
N PRO A 405 -13.58 8.11 -51.18
CA PRO A 405 -12.86 8.02 -52.45
C PRO A 405 -13.53 7.02 -53.40
N VAL A 406 -13.66 7.38 -54.67
CA VAL A 406 -14.31 6.58 -55.72
C VAL A 406 -13.30 6.29 -56.83
N ARG A 407 -13.24 5.02 -57.29
CA ARG A 407 -12.35 4.58 -58.38
C ARG A 407 -13.11 3.83 -59.46
N ILE A 408 -12.70 4.05 -60.71
CA ILE A 408 -13.27 3.43 -61.91
C ILE A 408 -12.18 2.92 -62.84
N TYR A 409 -12.55 1.95 -63.68
CA TYR A 409 -11.68 1.21 -64.58
C TYR A 409 -12.31 1.02 -65.96
N GLN A 410 -11.47 1.03 -67.00
CA GLN A 410 -11.87 0.71 -68.37
C GLN A 410 -10.71 0.08 -69.15
N ARG A 411 -11.01 -0.88 -70.05
CA ARG A 411 -10.03 -1.38 -71.03
C ARG A 411 -10.21 -0.69 -72.39
N GLY A 412 -9.10 -0.37 -73.04
CA GLY A 412 -9.04 0.25 -74.38
C GLY A 412 -8.16 -0.55 -75.34
N ALA A 413 -8.49 -0.50 -76.64
CA ALA A 413 -7.74 -1.17 -77.70
C ALA A 413 -6.43 -0.46 -78.06
N THR A 414 -6.32 0.85 -77.77
CA THR A 414 -5.14 1.67 -78.02
C THR A 414 -4.55 2.17 -76.71
N SER A 415 -3.33 2.68 -76.74
CA SER A 415 -2.67 3.26 -75.56
C SER A 415 -3.17 4.68 -75.22
N ILE A 416 -4.20 5.17 -75.90
CA ILE A 416 -4.79 6.50 -75.69
C ILE A 416 -5.85 6.40 -74.59
N ALA A 417 -5.81 7.32 -73.63
CA ALA A 417 -6.75 7.34 -72.52
C ALA A 417 -8.20 7.53 -73.02
N PRO A 418 -9.17 6.71 -72.57
CA PRO A 418 -10.58 6.91 -72.87
C PRO A 418 -11.14 8.20 -72.26
N GLU A 419 -12.22 8.72 -72.83
CA GLU A 419 -12.93 9.87 -72.26
C GLU A 419 -13.56 9.51 -70.91
N LEU A 420 -13.37 10.38 -69.90
CA LEU A 420 -13.95 10.25 -68.57
C LEU A 420 -15.49 10.33 -68.59
N PRO A 421 -16.18 9.94 -67.50
CA PRO A 421 -17.63 10.09 -67.41
C PRO A 421 -18.10 11.51 -67.71
N SER A 422 -18.99 11.66 -68.68
CA SER A 422 -19.49 12.97 -69.14
C SER A 422 -20.79 13.42 -68.48
N ALA A 423 -21.38 12.59 -67.62
CA ALA A 423 -22.55 12.90 -66.81
C ALA A 423 -22.25 12.73 -65.31
N ALA A 424 -23.02 13.40 -64.45
CA ALA A 424 -22.86 13.27 -63.01
C ALA A 424 -23.15 11.83 -62.56
N CYS A 425 -22.31 11.29 -61.69
CA CYS A 425 -22.43 9.94 -61.14
C CYS A 425 -22.78 10.02 -59.65
N THR A 426 -23.88 9.39 -59.24
CA THR A 426 -24.36 9.46 -57.85
C THR A 426 -23.71 8.37 -57.00
N PHE A 427 -23.01 8.75 -55.95
CA PHE A 427 -22.44 7.88 -54.94
C PHE A 427 -23.33 7.82 -53.69
N THR A 428 -23.64 6.62 -53.21
CA THR A 428 -24.42 6.42 -51.98
C THR A 428 -23.52 5.93 -50.85
N PHE A 429 -23.37 6.73 -49.79
CA PHE A 429 -22.39 6.48 -48.74
C PHE A 429 -22.67 5.21 -47.93
N SER A 430 -23.95 4.89 -47.67
CA SER A 430 -24.33 3.74 -46.85
C SER A 430 -24.10 2.39 -47.53
N THR A 431 -24.12 2.35 -48.86
CA THR A 431 -23.96 1.12 -49.65
C THR A 431 -22.64 1.04 -50.40
N GLY A 432 -21.90 2.17 -50.49
CA GLY A 432 -20.69 2.28 -51.30
C GLY A 432 -20.95 2.17 -52.81
N ALA A 433 -22.20 2.28 -53.24
CA ALA A 433 -22.60 2.08 -54.63
C ALA A 433 -22.47 3.37 -55.44
N LEU A 434 -21.91 3.27 -56.65
CA LEU A 434 -21.85 4.35 -57.64
C LEU A 434 -22.80 4.03 -58.80
N ALA A 435 -23.76 4.93 -59.04
CA ALA A 435 -24.75 4.81 -60.11
C ALA A 435 -24.54 5.90 -61.18
N GLY A 436 -24.96 5.63 -62.41
CA GLY A 436 -24.91 6.61 -63.51
C GLY A 436 -23.60 6.64 -64.32
N LEU A 437 -22.68 5.70 -64.10
CA LEU A 437 -21.45 5.59 -64.90
C LEU A 437 -21.74 5.41 -66.39
N ASN A 438 -21.05 6.19 -67.21
CA ASN A 438 -21.14 6.17 -68.67
C ASN A 438 -19.75 6.07 -69.33
N ASN A 439 -19.71 6.16 -70.66
CA ASN A 439 -18.49 6.06 -71.47
C ASN A 439 -17.70 4.75 -71.31
N GLY A 440 -18.35 3.68 -70.83
CA GLY A 440 -17.78 2.34 -70.71
C GLY A 440 -16.88 2.11 -69.49
N TRP A 441 -16.89 3.03 -68.53
CA TRP A 441 -16.22 2.88 -67.23
C TRP A 441 -17.01 1.97 -66.29
N SER A 442 -16.29 1.25 -65.43
CA SER A 442 -16.82 0.30 -64.46
C SER A 442 -16.16 0.48 -63.10
N THR A 443 -16.87 0.19 -62.01
CA THR A 443 -16.29 0.17 -60.66
C THR A 443 -15.40 -1.05 -60.39
N GLN A 444 -15.47 -2.05 -61.27
CA GLN A 444 -14.64 -3.27 -61.25
C GLN A 444 -13.77 -3.34 -62.49
N VAL A 445 -12.57 -3.92 -62.37
CA VAL A 445 -11.62 -4.09 -63.48
C VAL A 445 -12.25 -4.96 -64.59
N PRO A 446 -12.47 -4.43 -65.81
CA PRO A 446 -13.08 -5.20 -66.89
C PRO A 446 -12.16 -6.31 -67.38
N THR A 447 -12.73 -7.50 -67.61
CA THR A 447 -12.02 -8.67 -68.17
C THR A 447 -11.98 -8.68 -69.71
N ALA A 448 -12.72 -7.78 -70.37
CA ALA A 448 -12.74 -7.58 -71.82
C ALA A 448 -12.59 -6.08 -72.17
N GLY A 449 -12.13 -5.74 -73.38
CA GLY A 449 -12.08 -4.33 -73.86
C GLY A 449 -10.76 -3.85 -74.49
N GLY A 450 -9.82 -4.73 -74.81
CA GLY A 450 -8.55 -4.37 -75.46
C GLY A 450 -7.35 -4.47 -74.52
N ALA A 451 -6.15 -4.33 -75.08
CA ALA A 451 -4.89 -4.70 -74.42
C ALA A 451 -4.44 -3.74 -73.30
N TYR A 452 -5.05 -2.56 -73.18
CA TYR A 452 -4.62 -1.52 -72.24
C TYR A 452 -5.68 -1.27 -71.16
N LEU A 453 -5.30 -1.31 -69.89
CA LEU A 453 -6.16 -1.01 -68.75
C LEU A 453 -5.92 0.41 -68.24
N PHE A 454 -7.00 1.17 -68.06
CA PHE A 454 -6.99 2.54 -67.54
C PHE A 454 -7.80 2.66 -66.25
N THR A 455 -7.45 3.64 -65.40
CA THR A 455 -8.16 3.97 -64.15
C THR A 455 -8.30 5.47 -63.96
N SER A 456 -9.38 5.91 -63.31
CA SER A 456 -9.60 7.28 -62.86
C SER A 456 -10.27 7.26 -61.48
N GLY A 457 -10.15 8.34 -60.72
CA GLY A 457 -10.83 8.49 -59.43
C GLY A 457 -11.39 9.89 -59.17
N ALA A 458 -12.30 9.97 -58.22
CA ALA A 458 -12.93 11.18 -57.69
C ALA A 458 -13.16 11.05 -56.17
N THR A 459 -13.54 12.14 -55.50
CA THR A 459 -13.93 12.11 -54.09
C THR A 459 -15.39 12.52 -53.97
N ALA A 460 -16.23 11.62 -53.46
CA ALA A 460 -17.61 11.92 -53.15
C ALA A 460 -17.69 12.67 -51.81
N ALA A 461 -18.30 13.86 -51.74
CA ALA A 461 -18.40 14.66 -50.52
C ALA A 461 -19.74 15.40 -50.37
N SER A 462 -20.64 14.92 -49.50
CA SER A 462 -21.95 15.53 -49.28
C SER A 462 -22.43 15.41 -47.83
N ARG A 463 -23.21 16.39 -47.37
CA ARG A 463 -23.90 16.34 -46.05
C ARG A 463 -25.20 15.54 -46.10
N THR A 464 -25.62 15.12 -47.29
CA THR A 464 -26.77 14.22 -47.48
C THR A 464 -26.28 12.78 -47.64
N ALA A 465 -27.21 11.81 -47.70
CA ALA A 465 -26.88 10.39 -47.79
C ALA A 465 -26.23 9.98 -49.13
N THR A 466 -26.21 10.88 -50.12
CA THR A 466 -25.64 10.68 -51.45
C THR A 466 -24.85 11.89 -51.90
N ASP A 467 -23.93 11.70 -52.84
CA ASP A 467 -23.22 12.76 -53.51
C ASP A 467 -23.25 12.59 -55.03
N ASP A 468 -23.37 13.69 -55.78
CA ASP A 468 -23.39 13.68 -57.24
C ASP A 468 -22.05 14.16 -57.79
N ILE A 469 -21.20 13.22 -58.18
CA ILE A 469 -19.84 13.51 -58.68
C ILE A 469 -19.95 14.05 -60.10
N ALA A 470 -19.63 15.32 -60.30
CA ALA A 470 -19.70 15.99 -61.58
C ALA A 470 -18.57 15.54 -62.54
N PRO A 471 -18.75 15.63 -63.87
CA PRO A 471 -17.73 15.22 -64.86
C PRO A 471 -16.33 15.81 -64.65
N GLY A 472 -16.26 17.06 -64.15
CA GLY A 472 -14.99 17.75 -63.90
C GLY A 472 -14.27 17.33 -62.62
N GLU A 473 -14.89 16.53 -61.76
CA GLU A 473 -14.31 16.07 -60.49
C GLU A 473 -13.52 14.76 -60.64
N TRP A 474 -13.62 14.12 -61.80
CA TRP A 474 -12.81 12.97 -62.14
C TRP A 474 -11.37 13.38 -62.49
N THR A 475 -10.42 12.73 -61.84
CA THR A 475 -9.00 12.86 -62.18
C THR A 475 -8.72 12.30 -63.57
N ALA A 476 -7.69 12.84 -64.22
CA ALA A 476 -7.26 12.38 -65.54
C ALA A 476 -7.03 10.86 -65.55
N ALA A 477 -7.56 10.17 -66.56
CA ALA A 477 -7.42 8.72 -66.70
C ALA A 477 -5.94 8.32 -66.85
N ALA A 478 -5.46 7.46 -65.95
CA ALA A 478 -4.11 6.93 -65.93
C ALA A 478 -4.06 5.52 -66.49
N ARG A 479 -3.05 5.21 -67.31
CA ARG A 479 -2.82 3.85 -67.82
C ARG A 479 -2.18 2.99 -66.74
N LEU A 480 -2.85 1.91 -66.37
CA LEU A 480 -2.45 1.02 -65.28
C LEU A 480 -1.64 -0.21 -65.77
N ALA A 481 -1.99 -0.80 -66.92
CA ALA A 481 -1.29 -1.97 -67.46
C ALA A 481 -1.47 -2.16 -68.98
N ALA A 482 -0.60 -2.95 -69.60
CA ALA A 482 -0.72 -3.48 -70.96
C ALA A 482 -0.42 -4.99 -70.97
N ASP A 483 -1.13 -5.77 -71.78
CA ASP A 483 -0.92 -7.23 -71.86
C ASP A 483 0.42 -7.57 -72.58
N GLY A 484 1.10 -8.65 -72.15
CA GLY A 484 2.44 -9.04 -72.67
C GLY A 484 2.39 -9.88 -73.95
N VAL A 485 3.40 -9.74 -74.83
CA VAL A 485 3.54 -10.49 -76.10
C VAL A 485 4.49 -11.69 -75.91
N THR A 486 4.07 -12.88 -76.35
CA THR A 486 4.90 -14.11 -76.31
C THR A 486 5.79 -14.20 -77.57
N THR A 487 7.08 -14.51 -77.42
CA THR A 487 8.04 -14.73 -78.53
C THR A 487 8.77 -16.08 -78.42
N TYR A 488 9.26 -16.59 -79.55
CA TYR A 488 9.92 -17.90 -79.70
C TYR A 488 11.35 -17.74 -80.23
N THR A 489 12.24 -18.70 -79.94
CA THR A 489 13.57 -18.84 -80.55
C THR A 489 13.60 -20.13 -81.36
N TRP A 490 13.91 -20.05 -82.65
CA TRP A 490 13.99 -21.21 -83.55
C TRP A 490 15.43 -21.68 -83.70
N VAL A 491 15.62 -22.99 -83.87
CA VAL A 491 16.94 -23.61 -84.00
C VAL A 491 16.99 -24.56 -85.20
N LYS A 492 17.92 -24.32 -86.13
CA LYS A 492 18.20 -25.20 -87.28
C LYS A 492 19.69 -25.52 -87.40
N TYR A 493 20.04 -26.52 -88.19
CA TYR A 493 21.43 -26.91 -88.49
C TYR A 493 21.66 -26.89 -89.99
N GLY A 494 22.87 -26.55 -90.45
CA GLY A 494 23.16 -26.35 -91.88
C GLY A 494 24.54 -26.85 -92.28
N ASP A 495 24.71 -27.10 -93.58
CA ASP A 495 25.96 -27.60 -94.13
C ASP A 495 26.95 -26.45 -94.41
N THR A 496 26.46 -25.23 -94.61
CA THR A 496 27.26 -24.05 -94.98
C THR A 496 27.07 -22.88 -94.02
N ALA A 497 28.01 -21.93 -94.04
CA ALA A 497 27.96 -20.71 -93.22
C ALA A 497 26.76 -19.81 -93.50
N ALA A 498 26.06 -20.00 -94.61
CA ALA A 498 24.83 -19.28 -94.97
C ALA A 498 23.57 -20.11 -94.76
N GLY A 499 23.66 -21.30 -94.14
CA GLY A 499 22.51 -22.17 -93.88
C GLY A 499 22.07 -23.01 -95.09
N GLY A 500 22.93 -23.27 -96.06
CA GLY A 500 22.62 -24.18 -97.16
C GLY A 500 22.41 -25.61 -96.67
N GLY A 501 21.43 -26.33 -97.22
CA GLY A 501 21.11 -27.72 -96.83
C GLY A 501 20.46 -27.85 -95.45
N PHE A 502 19.95 -26.75 -94.88
CA PHE A 502 19.53 -26.73 -93.48
C PHE A 502 18.42 -27.73 -93.12
N SER A 503 18.51 -28.26 -91.91
CA SER A 503 17.72 -29.35 -91.37
C SER A 503 17.46 -29.12 -89.87
N ASP A 504 16.40 -29.74 -89.35
CA ASP A 504 16.17 -29.87 -87.90
C ASP A 504 17.18 -30.79 -87.21
N SER A 505 17.90 -31.62 -87.99
CA SER A 505 18.87 -32.58 -87.45
C SER A 505 20.30 -32.04 -87.53
N PRO A 506 21.11 -32.13 -86.45
CA PRO A 506 22.51 -31.73 -86.46
C PRO A 506 23.44 -32.76 -87.14
N VAL A 507 22.91 -33.93 -87.51
CA VAL A 507 23.73 -35.03 -88.06
C VAL A 507 24.24 -34.65 -89.45
N GLY A 508 25.56 -34.72 -89.65
CA GLY A 508 26.21 -34.36 -90.92
C GLY A 508 26.47 -32.85 -91.07
N MET A 509 25.68 -32.01 -90.41
CA MET A 509 25.73 -30.55 -90.50
C MET A 509 27.00 -29.95 -89.87
N SER A 510 27.45 -28.80 -90.39
CA SER A 510 28.67 -28.12 -89.92
C SER A 510 28.38 -26.81 -89.19
N TYR A 511 27.15 -26.29 -89.27
CA TYR A 511 26.73 -25.02 -88.69
C TYR A 511 25.41 -25.17 -87.91
N ILE A 512 25.21 -24.35 -86.88
CA ILE A 512 23.93 -24.16 -86.15
C ILE A 512 23.40 -22.75 -86.43
N GLY A 513 22.10 -22.62 -86.70
CA GLY A 513 21.40 -21.38 -86.98
C GLY A 513 20.39 -21.06 -85.88
N LEU A 514 20.43 -19.84 -85.36
CA LEU A 514 19.50 -19.36 -84.32
C LEU A 514 18.72 -18.14 -84.82
N ALA A 515 17.38 -18.18 -84.70
CA ALA A 515 16.50 -17.05 -85.00
C ALA A 515 15.72 -16.64 -83.75
N TYR A 516 16.00 -15.44 -83.22
CA TYR A 516 15.43 -14.95 -81.97
C TYR A 516 14.18 -14.10 -82.19
N ASN A 517 13.36 -13.95 -81.14
CA ASN A 517 12.21 -13.02 -81.08
C ASN A 517 11.15 -13.25 -82.16
N LYS A 518 10.91 -14.50 -82.54
CA LYS A 518 9.96 -14.83 -83.58
C LYS A 518 8.54 -14.86 -83.00
N ALA A 519 7.58 -14.29 -83.71
CA ALA A 519 6.20 -14.12 -83.21
C ALA A 519 5.34 -15.39 -83.32
N THR A 520 5.86 -16.45 -83.93
CA THR A 520 5.16 -17.73 -84.11
C THR A 520 6.06 -18.90 -83.66
N ALA A 521 5.43 -19.96 -83.15
CA ALA A 521 6.10 -21.19 -82.75
C ALA A 521 6.54 -22.04 -83.96
N VAL A 522 5.99 -21.78 -85.15
CA VAL A 522 6.34 -22.49 -86.39
C VAL A 522 7.65 -21.96 -86.93
N GLU A 523 8.67 -22.80 -87.00
CA GLU A 523 9.99 -22.43 -87.52
C GLU A 523 9.95 -22.12 -89.02
N GLY A 524 10.63 -21.06 -89.44
CA GLY A 524 10.69 -20.64 -90.84
C GLY A 524 11.69 -21.45 -91.66
N ASP A 525 11.37 -21.68 -92.94
CA ASP A 525 12.21 -22.41 -93.91
C ASP A 525 13.11 -21.48 -94.75
N ASN A 526 13.34 -20.25 -94.29
CA ASN A 526 14.28 -19.33 -94.93
C ASN A 526 15.60 -19.33 -94.15
N PRO A 527 16.73 -19.82 -94.70
CA PRO A 527 17.99 -19.86 -93.98
C PRO A 527 18.52 -18.46 -93.63
N ALA A 528 18.12 -17.40 -94.36
CA ALA A 528 18.50 -16.02 -94.02
C ALA A 528 17.88 -15.51 -92.71
N ASP A 529 16.84 -16.19 -92.20
CA ASP A 529 16.19 -15.80 -90.94
C ASP A 529 16.99 -16.19 -89.69
N TYR A 530 18.01 -17.05 -89.87
CA TYR A 530 18.84 -17.62 -88.80
C TYR A 530 20.25 -17.05 -88.84
N ALA A 531 20.80 -16.75 -87.67
CA ALA A 531 22.22 -16.42 -87.52
C ALA A 531 23.03 -17.71 -87.39
N TRP A 532 23.83 -18.03 -88.41
CA TRP A 532 24.59 -19.28 -88.50
C TRP A 532 25.96 -19.20 -87.83
N SER A 533 26.35 -20.24 -87.10
CA SER A 533 27.64 -20.39 -86.42
C SER A 533 28.23 -21.77 -86.68
N LEU A 534 29.53 -21.85 -86.98
CA LEU A 534 30.22 -23.12 -87.25
C LEU A 534 30.33 -23.94 -85.95
N ILE A 535 29.99 -25.23 -86.01
CA ILE A 535 30.03 -26.15 -84.86
C ILE A 535 31.05 -27.28 -85.02
N LYS A 536 31.77 -27.36 -86.15
CA LYS A 536 32.84 -28.34 -86.40
C LYS A 536 34.21 -27.66 -86.49
N GLY A 537 35.13 -28.03 -85.60
CA GLY A 537 36.51 -27.55 -85.60
C GLY A 537 37.43 -28.36 -86.53
N GLY A 538 38.19 -27.68 -87.38
CA GLY A 538 39.30 -28.24 -88.18
C GLY A 538 40.64 -27.58 -87.84
N ALA A 539 41.72 -28.36 -87.83
CA ALA A 539 43.08 -27.96 -87.48
C ALA A 539 43.86 -27.29 -88.64
N GLY A 540 44.64 -26.24 -88.34
CA GLY A 540 45.88 -25.83 -89.05
C GLY A 540 45.84 -24.68 -90.10
N ALA A 541 46.41 -23.52 -89.72
CA ALA A 541 47.15 -22.42 -90.43
C ALA A 541 47.00 -22.18 -91.98
N LYS A 542 47.14 -21.00 -92.61
CA LYS A 542 47.50 -19.56 -92.33
C LYS A 542 47.03 -18.72 -93.55
N GLY A 543 46.66 -17.44 -93.37
CA GLY A 543 46.48 -16.44 -94.45
C GLY A 543 46.63 -14.99 -93.93
N ASP A 544 47.16 -14.08 -94.74
CA ASP A 544 47.90 -12.84 -94.39
C ASP A 544 47.08 -11.58 -93.97
N PRO A 545 47.72 -10.57 -93.32
CA PRO A 545 47.13 -9.76 -92.24
C PRO A 545 46.32 -8.52 -92.64
N GLY A 546 45.26 -8.26 -91.88
CA GLY A 546 44.79 -6.90 -91.60
C GLY A 546 45.80 -6.17 -90.71
N VAL A 547 45.85 -4.83 -90.79
CA VAL A 547 46.82 -4.01 -90.04
C VAL A 547 46.53 -4.14 -88.53
N ASP A 548 47.37 -4.90 -87.81
CA ASP A 548 47.11 -5.37 -86.44
C ASP A 548 47.08 -4.25 -85.39
N GLY A 549 46.01 -4.24 -84.59
CA GLY A 549 46.12 -3.85 -83.19
C GLY A 549 46.94 -4.91 -82.48
N LYS A 550 48.22 -4.62 -82.17
CA LYS A 550 49.11 -5.57 -81.49
C LYS A 550 48.46 -6.03 -80.19
N THR A 551 48.07 -7.31 -80.11
CA THR A 551 47.70 -7.93 -78.84
C THR A 551 48.93 -7.95 -77.97
N THR A 552 48.93 -7.14 -76.91
CA THR A 552 49.96 -7.15 -75.89
C THR A 552 49.49 -7.95 -74.68
N TYR A 553 50.43 -8.64 -74.04
CA TYR A 553 50.24 -9.44 -72.85
C TYR A 553 50.90 -8.75 -71.67
N THR A 554 50.24 -8.80 -70.52
CA THR A 554 50.84 -8.49 -69.23
C THR A 554 51.16 -9.79 -68.54
N TRP A 555 52.44 -10.05 -68.28
CA TRP A 555 52.89 -11.22 -67.55
C TRP A 555 53.04 -10.91 -66.07
N ILE A 556 52.64 -11.86 -65.24
CA ILE A 556 52.78 -11.81 -63.79
C ILE A 556 53.64 -13.00 -63.37
N LYS A 557 54.69 -12.76 -62.59
CA LYS A 557 55.52 -13.78 -61.96
C LYS A 557 55.68 -13.48 -60.47
N TYR A 558 56.06 -14.48 -59.71
CA TYR A 558 56.23 -14.40 -58.26
C TYR A 558 57.65 -14.85 -57.88
N ALA A 559 58.20 -14.29 -56.82
CA ALA A 559 59.52 -14.67 -56.30
C ALA A 559 59.59 -14.44 -54.79
N ASP A 560 60.50 -15.16 -54.14
CA ASP A 560 60.78 -14.98 -52.71
C ASP A 560 61.82 -13.86 -52.48
N ASN A 561 62.57 -13.51 -53.53
CA ASN A 561 63.66 -12.53 -53.49
C ASN A 561 63.29 -11.21 -54.19
N ALA A 562 63.82 -10.10 -53.68
CA ALA A 562 63.50 -8.75 -54.14
C ALA A 562 63.89 -8.46 -55.59
N ASP A 563 64.89 -9.18 -56.12
CA ASP A 563 65.42 -9.02 -57.46
C ASP A 563 64.80 -10.02 -58.48
N GLY A 564 63.82 -10.82 -58.05
CA GLY A 564 63.16 -11.81 -58.89
C GLY A 564 63.93 -13.12 -59.10
N THR A 565 65.04 -13.37 -58.38
CA THR A 565 65.72 -14.68 -58.46
C THR A 565 64.80 -15.81 -58.00
N GLY A 566 64.80 -16.90 -58.76
CA GLY A 566 63.96 -18.07 -58.49
C GLY A 566 62.49 -17.89 -58.87
N LEU A 567 62.18 -17.04 -59.85
CA LEU A 567 60.81 -16.75 -60.24
C LEU A 567 59.96 -17.99 -60.57
N TYR A 568 58.67 -17.92 -60.26
CA TYR A 568 57.70 -18.98 -60.50
C TYR A 568 56.32 -18.41 -60.87
N ASP A 569 55.45 -19.27 -61.41
CA ASP A 569 54.18 -18.87 -62.06
C ASP A 569 53.00 -18.69 -61.11
N SER A 570 53.03 -19.27 -59.91
CA SER A 570 51.91 -19.23 -58.98
C SER A 570 52.39 -18.94 -57.56
N PRO A 571 51.72 -18.05 -56.82
CA PRO A 571 52.15 -17.67 -55.49
C PRO A 571 52.12 -18.87 -54.55
N ARG A 572 53.06 -18.89 -53.62
CA ARG A 572 53.24 -19.88 -52.56
C ARG A 572 53.28 -19.16 -51.22
N ASP A 573 53.30 -19.91 -50.13
CA ASP A 573 53.34 -19.33 -48.79
C ASP A 573 54.61 -18.48 -48.55
N SER A 574 55.71 -18.80 -49.23
CA SER A 574 56.97 -18.05 -49.18
C SER A 574 57.04 -16.82 -50.10
N THR A 575 56.02 -16.56 -50.93
CA THR A 575 56.06 -15.44 -51.89
C THR A 575 56.14 -14.10 -51.19
N MET A 576 57.22 -13.37 -51.47
CA MET A 576 57.47 -12.03 -50.90
C MET A 576 57.37 -10.92 -51.96
N TYR A 577 57.57 -11.23 -53.25
CA TYR A 577 57.64 -10.26 -54.33
C TYR A 577 56.83 -10.71 -55.56
N LEU A 578 56.22 -9.74 -56.23
CA LEU A 578 55.45 -9.90 -57.46
C LEU A 578 56.10 -9.08 -58.58
N GLY A 579 56.39 -9.74 -59.70
CA GLY A 579 57.02 -9.18 -60.87
C GLY A 579 55.99 -8.94 -61.98
N LEU A 580 55.96 -7.74 -62.53
CA LEU A 580 55.06 -7.35 -63.63
C LEU A 580 55.86 -6.99 -64.88
N ALA A 581 55.49 -7.58 -66.02
CA ALA A 581 56.02 -7.24 -67.33
C ALA A 581 54.85 -6.91 -68.25
N VAL A 582 54.65 -5.62 -68.54
CA VAL A 582 53.52 -5.14 -69.36
C VAL A 582 53.93 -4.97 -70.83
N ASN A 583 52.94 -4.89 -71.72
CA ASN A 583 53.12 -4.60 -73.14
C ASN A 583 54.02 -5.61 -73.90
N LYS A 584 54.00 -6.88 -73.48
CA LYS A 584 54.80 -7.94 -74.10
C LYS A 584 54.09 -8.49 -75.32
N ILE A 585 54.82 -8.72 -76.40
CA ILE A 585 54.25 -9.20 -77.68
C ILE A 585 54.19 -10.73 -77.79
N SER A 586 54.68 -11.45 -76.77
CA SER A 586 54.59 -12.92 -76.68
C SER A 586 53.52 -13.31 -75.66
N ALA A 587 52.73 -14.32 -75.99
CA ALA A 587 51.77 -14.91 -75.04
C ALA A 587 52.48 -15.74 -73.94
N VAL A 588 53.71 -16.19 -74.18
CA VAL A 588 54.49 -17.01 -73.24
C VAL A 588 55.32 -16.09 -72.33
N PRO A 589 55.10 -16.13 -71.00
CA PRO A 589 55.88 -15.34 -70.04
C PRO A 589 57.36 -15.68 -70.05
N SER A 590 58.22 -14.65 -70.10
CA SER A 590 59.68 -14.83 -69.99
C SER A 590 60.08 -15.49 -68.68
N THR A 591 61.11 -16.34 -68.75
CA THR A 591 61.79 -16.90 -67.58
C THR A 591 62.98 -16.06 -67.12
N ASN A 592 63.28 -14.94 -67.79
CA ASN A 592 64.31 -14.01 -67.38
C ASN A 592 63.74 -12.99 -66.38
N LYS A 593 64.27 -12.99 -65.16
CA LYS A 593 63.82 -12.08 -64.09
C LYS A 593 63.96 -10.59 -64.43
N ALA A 594 64.92 -10.23 -65.29
CA ALA A 594 65.17 -8.85 -65.68
C ALA A 594 64.07 -8.24 -66.57
N ASP A 595 63.19 -9.06 -67.15
CA ASP A 595 62.06 -8.59 -67.95
C ASP A 595 60.89 -8.07 -67.09
N TYR A 596 60.93 -8.29 -65.77
CA TYR A 596 59.87 -7.96 -64.83
C TYR A 596 60.31 -6.87 -63.87
N ALA A 597 59.41 -5.93 -63.57
CA ALA A 597 59.57 -4.97 -62.48
C ALA A 597 59.01 -5.60 -61.19
N TRP A 598 59.89 -5.80 -60.20
CA TRP A 598 59.56 -6.52 -58.96
C TRP A 598 59.16 -5.57 -57.84
N SER A 599 57.99 -5.86 -57.24
CA SER A 599 57.42 -5.11 -56.12
C SER A 599 57.18 -6.04 -54.94
N LYS A 600 57.43 -5.56 -53.72
CA LYS A 600 57.20 -6.36 -52.51
C LYS A 600 55.69 -6.54 -52.29
N PHE A 601 55.26 -7.79 -52.28
CA PHE A 601 53.86 -8.22 -52.22
C PHE A 601 53.39 -8.49 -50.78
N ARG A 602 54.29 -8.82 -49.84
CA ARG A 602 53.98 -8.98 -48.40
C ARG A 602 54.76 -8.01 -47.50
N GLY A 603 54.06 -7.27 -46.65
CA GLY A 603 54.64 -6.48 -45.55
C GLY A 603 55.00 -7.34 -44.32
N GLY A 604 55.93 -6.90 -43.48
CA GLY A 604 56.30 -7.62 -42.26
C GLY A 604 55.18 -7.63 -41.22
N GLN A 605 55.01 -8.76 -40.54
CA GLN A 605 54.06 -8.93 -39.42
C GLN A 605 54.62 -8.23 -38.16
N GLY A 606 53.81 -7.39 -37.52
CA GLY A 606 54.20 -6.68 -36.29
C GLY A 606 54.55 -7.64 -35.16
N VAL A 607 55.57 -7.31 -34.38
CA VAL A 607 56.00 -8.07 -33.19
C VAL A 607 54.92 -7.95 -32.11
N ALA A 608 54.45 -9.07 -31.58
CA ALA A 608 53.52 -9.07 -30.44
C ALA A 608 54.25 -8.61 -29.16
N GLY A 609 53.65 -7.68 -28.41
CA GLY A 609 54.13 -7.29 -27.08
C GLY A 609 54.01 -8.43 -26.05
N PRO A 610 54.70 -8.32 -24.90
CA PRO A 610 54.60 -9.33 -23.84
C PRO A 610 53.15 -9.51 -23.39
N SER A 611 52.75 -10.75 -23.11
CA SER A 611 51.39 -11.10 -22.66
C SER A 611 50.99 -10.24 -21.46
N GLY A 612 49.87 -9.54 -21.57
CA GLY A 612 49.32 -8.76 -20.48
C GLY A 612 49.04 -9.66 -19.27
N GLN A 613 49.37 -9.16 -18.08
CA GLN A 613 48.90 -9.72 -16.82
C GLN A 613 47.38 -9.95 -16.94
N ARG A 614 46.89 -11.13 -16.54
CA ARG A 614 45.44 -11.39 -16.48
C ARG A 614 44.78 -10.23 -15.71
N GLY A 615 43.70 -9.69 -16.25
CA GLY A 615 42.99 -8.58 -15.59
C GLY A 615 42.40 -9.04 -14.25
N THR A 616 42.05 -8.09 -13.39
CA THR A 616 41.23 -8.35 -12.21
C THR A 616 40.00 -9.17 -12.60
N VAL A 617 39.80 -10.34 -11.98
CA VAL A 617 38.52 -11.04 -12.08
C VAL A 617 37.74 -10.94 -10.77
N THR A 618 36.44 -11.15 -10.87
CA THR A 618 35.58 -11.34 -9.71
C THR A 618 34.95 -12.73 -9.77
N VAL A 619 35.12 -13.52 -8.70
CA VAL A 619 34.47 -14.82 -8.53
C VAL A 619 33.53 -14.75 -7.34
N THR A 620 32.29 -15.19 -7.52
CA THR A 620 31.28 -15.22 -6.45
C THR A 620 30.78 -16.65 -6.31
N ALA A 621 31.01 -17.26 -5.15
CA ALA A 621 30.75 -18.68 -4.91
C ALA A 621 29.82 -18.88 -3.71
N PRO A 622 28.66 -19.54 -3.90
CA PRO A 622 27.73 -19.88 -2.81
C PRO A 622 28.17 -21.14 -2.06
N GLY A 623 27.67 -21.32 -0.83
CA GLY A 623 27.84 -22.54 -0.04
C GLY A 623 28.93 -22.46 1.04
N TYR A 624 29.43 -21.25 1.32
CA TYR A 624 30.50 -21.02 2.28
C TYR A 624 29.99 -20.18 3.45
N SER A 625 29.91 -20.79 4.63
CA SER A 625 29.46 -20.15 5.87
C SER A 625 30.56 -19.34 6.58
N THR A 626 31.81 -19.43 6.11
CA THR A 626 32.98 -18.71 6.64
C THR A 626 33.99 -18.49 5.53
N TRP A 627 34.82 -17.44 5.63
CA TRP A 627 35.93 -17.22 4.72
C TRP A 627 37.10 -18.17 4.98
N SER A 628 37.68 -18.76 3.93
CA SER A 628 39.04 -19.31 3.96
C SER A 628 39.76 -19.01 2.64
N ASP A 629 41.07 -18.74 2.73
CA ASP A 629 41.89 -18.42 1.57
C ASP A 629 41.97 -19.60 0.59
N ASP A 630 41.98 -20.84 1.11
CA ASP A 630 41.95 -22.07 0.30
C ASP A 630 40.65 -22.21 -0.50
N SER A 631 39.50 -21.87 0.09
CA SER A 631 38.22 -21.85 -0.63
C SER A 631 38.22 -20.77 -1.71
N ALA A 632 38.78 -19.60 -1.42
CA ALA A 632 38.87 -18.53 -2.41
C ALA A 632 39.79 -18.92 -3.58
N VAL A 633 40.93 -19.56 -3.32
CA VAL A 633 41.84 -20.11 -4.33
C VAL A 633 41.16 -21.22 -5.12
N TYR A 634 40.47 -22.14 -4.43
CA TYR A 634 39.75 -23.25 -5.06
C TYR A 634 38.69 -22.72 -6.02
N GLU A 635 37.87 -21.77 -5.59
CA GLU A 635 36.80 -21.20 -6.41
C GLU A 635 37.35 -20.39 -7.60
N LEU A 636 38.48 -19.69 -7.41
CA LEU A 636 39.19 -19.05 -8.52
C LEU A 636 39.70 -20.08 -9.55
N GLY A 637 40.28 -21.17 -9.07
CA GLY A 637 40.71 -22.29 -9.90
C GLY A 637 39.55 -22.99 -10.59
N HIS A 638 38.45 -23.21 -9.87
CA HIS A 638 37.22 -23.84 -10.35
C HIS A 638 36.55 -23.01 -11.44
N ALA A 639 36.58 -21.68 -11.31
CA ALA A 639 36.15 -20.74 -12.33
C ALA A 639 37.11 -20.63 -13.54
N GLY A 640 38.20 -21.40 -13.56
CA GLY A 640 39.14 -21.51 -14.69
C GLY A 640 40.24 -20.44 -14.71
N TYR A 641 40.41 -19.71 -13.61
CA TYR A 641 41.31 -18.57 -13.54
C TYR A 641 42.68 -18.88 -12.92
N GLY A 642 42.83 -20.05 -12.30
CA GLY A 642 44.08 -20.52 -11.72
C GLY A 642 44.40 -19.86 -10.38
N ALA A 643 45.68 -19.65 -10.10
CA ALA A 643 46.14 -19.05 -8.85
C ALA A 643 45.72 -17.57 -8.76
N PRO A 644 45.46 -17.04 -7.54
CA PRO A 644 45.13 -15.63 -7.35
C PRO A 644 46.24 -14.71 -7.82
N ILE A 645 45.87 -13.62 -8.49
CA ILE A 645 46.77 -12.53 -8.85
C ILE A 645 46.27 -11.21 -8.26
N ASN A 646 47.17 -10.21 -8.20
CA ASN A 646 46.82 -8.92 -7.61
C ASN A 646 45.54 -8.34 -8.22
N ARG A 647 44.67 -7.90 -7.32
CA ARG A 647 43.35 -7.32 -7.51
C ARG A 647 42.23 -8.32 -7.82
N ASP A 648 42.48 -9.62 -7.91
CA ASP A 648 41.39 -10.60 -7.99
C ASP A 648 40.47 -10.49 -6.79
N VAL A 649 39.16 -10.50 -7.03
CA VAL A 649 38.12 -10.37 -6.00
C VAL A 649 37.38 -11.69 -5.88
N VAL A 650 37.23 -12.20 -4.67
CA VAL A 650 36.39 -13.37 -4.40
C VAL A 650 35.36 -13.02 -3.33
N THR A 651 34.12 -13.40 -3.59
CA THR A 651 33.02 -13.34 -2.63
C THR A 651 32.60 -14.77 -2.29
N LEU A 652 32.76 -15.15 -1.02
CA LEU A 652 32.24 -16.41 -0.49
C LEU A 652 31.00 -16.11 0.35
N TYR A 653 29.89 -16.80 0.08
CA TYR A 653 28.64 -16.52 0.77
C TYR A 653 27.73 -17.74 0.98
N ASP A 654 26.84 -17.63 1.96
CA ASP A 654 25.69 -18.48 2.18
C ASP A 654 24.48 -17.63 2.64
N ALA A 655 23.48 -18.26 3.29
CA ALA A 655 22.29 -17.54 3.76
C ALA A 655 22.53 -16.61 4.97
N THR A 656 23.65 -16.76 5.68
CA THR A 656 23.96 -16.08 6.94
C THR A 656 25.29 -15.32 6.95
N HIS A 657 26.15 -15.57 5.96
CA HIS A 657 27.49 -15.01 5.82
C HIS A 657 27.75 -14.59 4.37
N ALA A 658 28.41 -13.45 4.18
CA ALA A 658 28.97 -13.03 2.90
C ALA A 658 30.25 -12.24 3.18
N VAL A 659 31.38 -12.68 2.65
CA VAL A 659 32.68 -11.99 2.79
C VAL A 659 33.29 -11.84 1.42
N THR A 660 33.60 -10.59 1.05
CA THR A 660 34.34 -10.26 -0.16
C THR A 660 35.75 -9.87 0.21
N LYS A 661 36.74 -10.52 -0.40
CA LYS A 661 38.15 -10.10 -0.28
C LYS A 661 38.77 -9.91 -1.65
N PHE A 662 39.82 -9.11 -1.69
CA PHE A 662 40.64 -8.92 -2.88
C PHE A 662 42.08 -9.32 -2.59
N PHE A 663 42.73 -9.98 -3.55
CA PHE A 663 44.08 -10.49 -3.40
C PHE A 663 45.09 -9.40 -3.73
N VAL A 664 46.02 -9.07 -2.84
CA VAL A 664 47.11 -8.11 -3.09
C VAL A 664 48.39 -8.60 -2.43
N ASP A 665 49.47 -8.62 -3.21
CA ASP A 665 50.84 -8.92 -2.79
C ASP A 665 50.97 -10.21 -1.96
N GLY A 666 50.22 -11.25 -2.38
CA GLY A 666 50.27 -12.57 -1.76
C GLY A 666 49.28 -12.80 -0.61
N ALA A 667 48.39 -11.84 -0.31
CA ALA A 667 47.42 -11.94 0.78
C ALA A 667 46.01 -11.55 0.36
N TRP A 668 45.00 -12.17 0.97
CA TRP A 668 43.59 -11.80 0.83
C TRP A 668 43.20 -10.71 1.84
N LEU A 669 42.89 -9.51 1.33
CA LEU A 669 42.47 -8.37 2.11
C LEU A 669 40.95 -8.19 2.04
N GLU A 670 40.31 -7.96 3.18
CA GLU A 670 38.87 -7.77 3.22
C GLU A 670 38.47 -6.48 2.48
N ALA A 671 37.55 -6.62 1.51
CA ALA A 671 36.98 -5.50 0.79
C ALA A 671 35.85 -4.90 1.63
N GLY A 672 36.20 -4.16 2.69
CA GLY A 672 35.22 -3.37 3.43
C GLY A 672 34.59 -2.32 2.51
N MET A 673 33.31 -2.46 2.16
CA MET A 673 32.59 -1.39 1.43
C MET A 673 32.28 -0.24 2.39
N VAL A 674 33.06 0.83 2.30
CA VAL A 674 32.69 2.13 2.86
C VAL A 674 31.78 2.83 1.84
N LEU A 675 30.47 2.73 2.03
CA LEU A 675 29.50 3.57 1.33
C LEU A 675 29.56 4.98 1.92
N ASN A 676 30.37 5.84 1.30
CA ASN A 676 30.35 7.26 1.63
C ASN A 676 29.07 7.88 1.08
N GLY A 677 28.11 8.16 1.97
CA GLY A 677 26.81 8.73 1.60
C GLY A 677 26.88 10.04 0.81
N ASN A 678 27.98 10.79 0.88
CA ASN A 678 28.18 12.01 0.10
C ASN A 678 28.46 11.75 -1.39
N LEU A 679 28.77 10.51 -1.76
CA LEU A 679 29.01 10.08 -3.14
C LEU A 679 27.79 9.40 -3.77
N LEU A 680 26.72 9.18 -3.00
CA LEU A 680 25.47 8.62 -3.52
C LEU A 680 24.63 9.73 -4.14
N VAL A 681 24.28 9.55 -5.42
CA VAL A 681 23.29 10.43 -6.07
C VAL A 681 21.93 10.18 -5.41
N PRO A 682 21.13 11.21 -5.07
CA PRO A 682 19.80 11.03 -4.51
C PRO A 682 18.96 10.04 -5.34
N GLY A 683 18.32 9.07 -4.66
CA GLY A 683 17.47 8.06 -5.31
C GLY A 683 18.20 6.82 -5.87
N THR A 684 19.54 6.71 -5.70
CA THR A 684 20.31 5.55 -6.21
C THR A 684 20.37 4.33 -5.30
N VAL A 685 19.87 4.44 -4.07
CA VAL A 685 19.74 3.30 -3.15
C VAL A 685 18.27 3.00 -2.95
N ALA A 686 17.79 1.95 -3.61
CA ALA A 686 16.49 1.34 -3.36
C ALA A 686 16.72 -0.02 -2.68
N ALA A 687 16.53 -0.07 -1.35
CA ALA A 687 16.68 -1.29 -0.57
C ALA A 687 15.34 -1.63 0.10
N GLY A 688 14.90 -2.88 -0.02
CA GLY A 688 13.68 -3.36 0.66
C GLY A 688 13.86 -3.47 2.18
N ALA A 689 15.10 -3.66 2.65
CA ALA A 689 15.47 -3.66 4.06
C ALA A 689 16.94 -3.23 4.21
N LEU A 690 17.27 -2.56 5.32
CA LEU A 690 18.64 -2.23 5.70
C LEU A 690 18.97 -2.95 7.01
N ALA A 691 19.76 -4.02 6.93
CA ALA A 691 20.31 -4.71 8.09
C ALA A 691 21.67 -4.09 8.42
N VAL A 692 21.82 -3.55 9.64
CA VAL A 692 23.05 -2.91 10.10
C VAL A 692 23.43 -3.47 11.46
N ASP A 693 24.73 -3.71 11.66
CA ASP A 693 25.27 -4.18 12.93
C ASP A 693 25.22 -3.07 14.00
N ASN A 694 25.62 -1.85 13.64
CA ASN A 694 25.48 -0.67 14.48
C ASN A 694 25.08 0.56 13.64
N LEU A 695 24.05 1.29 14.09
CA LEU A 695 23.65 2.56 13.50
C LEU A 695 23.95 3.70 14.47
N ALA A 696 25.10 4.35 14.28
CA ALA A 696 25.58 5.38 15.22
C ALA A 696 24.72 6.65 15.25
N ALA A 697 24.15 7.05 14.10
CA ALA A 697 23.22 8.18 14.00
C ALA A 697 22.30 8.03 12.78
N ILE A 698 21.05 8.46 12.90
CA ILE A 698 20.07 8.48 11.81
C ILE A 698 19.30 9.81 11.81
N THR A 699 19.12 10.42 10.64
CA THR A 699 18.19 11.52 10.40
C THR A 699 17.33 11.13 9.21
N ALA A 700 16.06 10.82 9.44
CA ALA A 700 15.17 10.30 8.41
C ALA A 700 13.70 10.68 8.68
N ILE A 701 12.90 10.80 7.62
CA ILE A 701 11.44 10.86 7.70
C ILE A 701 10.95 9.41 7.79
N LEU A 702 10.83 8.93 9.02
CA LEU A 702 10.31 7.61 9.30
C LEU A 702 8.78 7.74 9.39
N GLY A 703 8.04 7.06 8.53
CA GLY A 703 6.58 7.01 8.60
C GLY A 703 6.12 6.24 9.84
N ASN A 704 5.55 5.05 9.66
CA ASN A 704 5.21 4.20 10.80
C ASN A 704 6.47 3.46 11.30
N VAL A 705 6.75 3.57 12.59
CA VAL A 705 7.87 2.88 13.23
C VAL A 705 7.35 1.69 14.05
N ARG A 706 7.78 0.47 13.71
CA ARG A 706 7.62 -0.72 14.56
C ARG A 706 8.96 -1.02 15.22
N ALA A 707 9.16 -0.50 16.43
CA ALA A 707 10.35 -0.73 17.23
C ALA A 707 10.06 -1.69 18.39
N GLY A 708 11.10 -2.33 18.92
CA GLY A 708 11.06 -2.96 20.25
C GLY A 708 11.17 -1.89 21.34
N ASP A 709 12.09 -2.08 22.29
CA ASP A 709 12.34 -1.11 23.35
C ASP A 709 13.23 0.05 22.86
N LEU A 710 12.79 1.29 23.13
CA LEU A 710 13.55 2.50 22.85
C LEU A 710 14.14 3.07 24.15
N TYR A 711 15.47 3.03 24.29
CA TYR A 711 16.17 3.52 25.48
C TYR A 711 16.79 4.91 25.25
N GLY A 712 16.65 5.81 26.23
CA GLY A 712 17.31 7.13 26.20
C GLY A 712 16.72 8.13 25.20
N THR A 713 15.53 7.86 24.66
CA THR A 713 14.89 8.72 23.66
C THR A 713 14.13 9.89 24.30
N THR A 714 14.17 11.05 23.65
CA THR A 714 13.24 12.15 23.90
C THR A 714 12.20 12.16 22.78
N LEU A 715 10.92 12.04 23.13
CA LEU A 715 9.80 12.15 22.19
C LEU A 715 9.05 13.45 22.43
N HIS A 716 8.76 14.19 21.36
CA HIS A 716 7.90 15.36 21.41
C HIS A 716 6.80 15.30 20.34
N GLY A 717 5.69 15.97 20.59
CA GLY A 717 4.65 16.21 19.59
C GLY A 717 4.01 17.57 19.79
N GLY A 718 3.73 18.27 18.69
CA GLY A 718 3.23 19.65 18.68
C GLY A 718 4.32 20.69 18.36
N GLU A 719 3.92 21.85 17.85
CA GLU A 719 4.84 22.94 17.49
C GLU A 719 5.44 23.61 18.73
N GLY A 720 6.72 24.00 18.67
CA GLY A 720 7.33 24.91 19.66
C GLY A 720 8.21 24.28 20.75
N TYR A 721 8.67 23.05 20.59
CA TYR A 721 9.75 22.47 21.42
C TYR A 721 11.12 22.79 20.80
N PRO A 722 11.91 23.72 21.38
CA PRO A 722 13.15 24.21 20.75
C PRO A 722 14.35 23.27 20.92
N THR A 723 14.29 22.31 21.84
CA THR A 723 15.40 21.41 22.20
C THR A 723 14.87 20.10 22.78
N ASN A 724 15.75 19.16 23.08
CA ASN A 724 15.46 17.94 23.83
C ASN A 724 15.33 18.15 25.36
N ALA A 725 15.44 19.39 25.85
CA ALA A 725 15.35 19.70 27.27
C ALA A 725 13.92 19.48 27.80
N TYR A 726 13.81 18.96 29.02
CA TYR A 726 12.53 18.74 29.70
C TYR A 726 11.85 20.07 30.07
N LYS A 727 11.04 20.63 29.17
CA LYS A 727 10.31 21.90 29.32
C LYS A 727 9.03 21.90 28.49
N PHE A 728 8.01 22.65 28.94
CA PHE A 728 6.82 22.94 28.13
C PHE A 728 7.18 23.77 26.88
N PRO A 729 6.38 23.69 25.81
CA PRO A 729 6.67 24.38 24.56
C PRO A 729 6.60 25.90 24.73
N SER A 730 7.57 26.62 24.15
CA SER A 730 7.79 28.04 24.43
C SER A 730 6.75 28.98 23.79
N ASN A 731 5.96 28.48 22.84
CA ASN A 731 4.91 29.21 22.15
C ASN A 731 3.54 29.14 22.86
N GLY A 732 3.43 28.43 23.98
CA GLY A 732 2.13 28.15 24.59
C GLY A 732 1.24 27.24 23.70
N GLY A 733 1.85 26.39 22.89
CA GLY A 733 1.15 25.41 22.06
C GLY A 733 0.58 24.23 22.86
N LEU A 734 -0.25 23.42 22.21
CA LEU A 734 -0.69 22.12 22.69
C LEU A 734 0.31 21.06 22.21
N GLY A 735 0.83 20.23 23.12
CA GLY A 735 1.79 19.19 22.76
C GLY A 735 2.13 18.26 23.90
N PHE A 736 3.14 17.40 23.67
CA PHE A 736 3.69 16.50 24.69
C PHE A 736 5.21 16.41 24.61
N HIS A 737 5.84 16.09 25.75
CA HIS A 737 7.26 15.76 25.87
C HIS A 737 7.42 14.55 26.77
N LEU A 738 8.16 13.53 26.32
CA LEU A 738 8.51 12.35 27.10
C LEU A 738 10.02 12.14 27.06
N SER A 739 10.64 12.04 28.24
CA SER A 739 12.07 11.69 28.40
C SER A 739 12.35 11.02 29.74
N SER A 740 13.62 10.74 30.05
CA SER A 740 14.05 10.21 31.37
C SER A 740 13.72 11.13 32.56
N ALA A 741 13.42 12.40 32.29
CA ALA A 741 12.99 13.36 33.31
C ALA A 741 11.49 13.25 33.63
N GLY A 742 10.67 12.71 32.71
CA GLY A 742 9.23 12.63 32.91
C GLY A 742 8.38 12.81 31.64
N LEU A 743 7.09 13.07 31.85
CA LEU A 743 6.06 13.35 30.86
C LEU A 743 5.45 14.74 31.10
N LEU A 744 5.41 15.56 30.05
CA LEU A 744 4.66 16.82 29.99
C LEU A 744 3.55 16.70 28.94
N LEU A 745 2.36 17.16 29.27
CA LEU A 745 1.21 17.24 28.37
C LEU A 745 0.51 18.60 28.51
N GLY A 746 0.04 19.15 27.41
CA GLY A 746 -0.84 20.33 27.40
C GLY A 746 -0.09 21.66 27.51
N ASN A 747 -0.75 22.66 28.08
CA ASN A 747 -0.30 24.05 28.12
C ASN A 747 -0.23 24.56 29.57
N TYR A 748 1.01 24.76 30.03
CA TYR A 748 1.30 25.27 31.38
C TYR A 748 0.73 26.68 31.61
N SER A 749 0.88 27.57 30.63
CA SER A 749 0.45 28.97 30.68
C SER A 749 -1.06 29.15 30.85
N LEU A 750 -1.85 28.22 30.29
CA LEU A 750 -3.31 28.22 30.41
C LEU A 750 -3.80 27.49 31.68
N GLY A 751 -2.89 26.93 32.48
CA GLY A 751 -3.26 26.04 33.57
C GLY A 751 -4.10 24.87 33.06
N LYS A 752 -3.71 24.27 31.93
CA LYS A 752 -4.33 23.07 31.32
C LYS A 752 -3.24 22.09 30.93
N TYR A 753 -2.60 21.47 31.92
CA TYR A 753 -1.43 20.63 31.70
C TYR A 753 -1.42 19.37 32.59
N ILE A 754 -0.55 18.42 32.24
CA ILE A 754 -0.13 17.33 33.11
C ILE A 754 1.40 17.33 33.10
N GLU A 755 2.00 17.33 34.27
CA GLU A 755 3.43 17.15 34.50
C GLU A 755 3.62 15.92 35.38
N MET A 756 4.41 14.95 34.94
CA MET A 756 4.81 13.78 35.71
C MET A 756 6.32 13.68 35.66
N ARG A 757 7.00 13.80 36.79
CA ARG A 757 8.47 13.71 36.86
C ARG A 757 8.92 12.33 37.31
N SER A 758 10.18 11.99 37.00
CA SER A 758 10.79 10.73 37.41
C SER A 758 11.00 10.59 38.93
N ASP A 759 10.91 11.67 39.71
CA ASP A 759 10.95 11.67 41.18
C ASP A 759 9.58 11.37 41.83
N GLY A 760 8.55 11.07 41.03
CA GLY A 760 7.19 10.78 41.50
C GLY A 760 6.30 12.01 41.70
N PHE A 761 6.77 13.22 41.36
CA PHE A 761 5.94 14.40 41.33
C PHE A 761 4.92 14.34 40.19
N VAL A 762 3.64 14.61 40.50
CA VAL A 762 2.58 14.75 39.50
C VAL A 762 1.85 16.06 39.74
N ALA A 763 1.76 16.91 38.72
CA ALA A 763 0.96 18.13 38.76
C ALA A 763 0.05 18.21 37.53
N MET A 764 -1.24 18.31 37.79
CA MET A 764 -2.21 18.81 36.84
C MET A 764 -3.09 19.84 37.55
N PRO A 765 -3.64 20.83 36.85
CA PRO A 765 -4.59 21.78 37.42
C PRO A 765 -5.71 21.01 38.14
N GLY A 766 -5.80 21.17 39.47
CA GLY A 766 -6.77 20.46 40.30
C GLY A 766 -6.24 19.22 41.04
N LEU A 767 -5.08 18.66 40.69
CA LEU A 767 -4.41 17.57 41.41
C LEU A 767 -2.90 17.77 41.44
N LYS A 768 -2.32 17.91 42.63
CA LYS A 768 -0.88 17.89 42.88
C LYS A 768 -0.54 16.69 43.77
N ILE A 769 0.36 15.82 43.35
CA ILE A 769 0.97 14.76 44.15
C ILE A 769 2.44 15.10 44.36
N GLU A 770 2.82 15.32 45.62
CA GLU A 770 4.19 15.72 46.00
C GLU A 770 4.57 15.02 47.31
N GLY A 771 5.71 14.33 47.34
CA GLY A 771 6.17 13.61 48.54
C GLY A 771 5.19 12.56 49.07
N GLY A 772 4.45 11.90 48.17
CA GLY A 772 3.40 10.91 48.52
C GLY A 772 2.06 11.51 48.96
N ARG A 773 1.91 12.84 48.96
CA ARG A 773 0.66 13.54 49.34
C ARG A 773 -0.11 14.02 48.12
N ALA A 774 -1.33 13.52 47.93
CA ALA A 774 -2.27 14.04 46.93
C ALA A 774 -3.05 15.24 47.48
N THR A 775 -3.02 16.36 46.74
CA THR A 775 -3.73 17.61 47.05
C THR A 775 -4.65 17.93 45.88
N PHE A 776 -5.96 18.00 46.14
CA PHE A 776 -6.94 18.40 45.14
C PHE A 776 -7.29 19.88 45.31
N SER A 777 -7.04 20.69 44.30
CA SER A 777 -7.36 22.13 44.32
C SER A 777 -8.62 22.38 43.47
N GLY A 778 -9.79 22.32 44.09
CA GLY A 778 -11.08 22.51 43.41
C GLY A 778 -12.26 21.99 44.22
N ASN A 779 -13.47 22.09 43.67
CA ASN A 779 -14.64 21.45 44.26
C ASN A 779 -14.65 19.97 43.88
N PHE A 780 -14.73 19.09 44.88
CA PHE A 780 -15.11 17.70 44.66
C PHE A 780 -16.61 17.68 44.35
N VAL A 781 -16.95 17.63 43.06
CA VAL A 781 -18.36 17.55 42.62
C VAL A 781 -18.79 16.09 42.69
N SER A 782 -19.19 15.64 43.88
CA SER A 782 -20.14 14.53 43.95
C SER A 782 -21.47 15.05 43.40
N GLY A 783 -21.99 14.44 42.34
CA GLY A 783 -23.09 14.95 41.51
C GLY A 783 -24.19 15.81 42.18
N THR A 784 -24.52 16.91 41.51
CA THR A 784 -25.81 17.67 41.55
C THR A 784 -26.38 18.12 42.92
N ALA A 785 -25.56 18.41 43.92
CA ALA A 785 -25.92 19.20 45.13
C ALA A 785 -24.65 19.76 45.81
N PRO A 786 -24.70 20.83 46.65
CA PRO A 786 -23.50 21.44 47.22
C PRO A 786 -22.66 20.40 47.98
N GLY A 787 -21.46 20.18 47.47
CA GLY A 787 -20.70 18.94 47.67
C GLY A 787 -20.21 18.70 49.10
N PHE A 788 -20.28 17.43 49.48
CA PHE A 788 -19.66 16.86 50.66
C PHE A 788 -18.13 16.91 50.57
N ARG A 789 -17.46 17.44 51.59
CA ARG A 789 -15.99 17.59 51.62
C ARG A 789 -15.42 17.05 52.93
N ILE A 790 -14.37 16.22 52.84
CA ILE A 790 -13.56 15.74 53.97
C ILE A 790 -12.13 16.26 53.76
N GLU A 791 -11.58 17.01 54.71
CA GLU A 791 -10.19 17.50 54.66
C GLU A 791 -9.41 17.11 55.93
N MET A 792 -8.16 16.68 55.76
CA MET A 792 -7.14 16.58 56.81
C MET A 792 -6.10 17.66 56.53
N GLY A 793 -6.16 18.77 57.29
CA GLY A 793 -5.28 19.93 57.10
C GLY A 793 -4.03 19.88 57.99
N PRO A 794 -2.91 20.51 57.58
CA PRO A 794 -1.74 20.71 58.45
C PRO A 794 -2.04 21.65 59.62
N ASP A 795 -3.03 22.54 59.48
CA ASP A 795 -3.25 23.71 60.34
C ASP A 795 -4.57 23.71 61.13
N ASP A 796 -5.13 22.53 61.45
CA ASP A 796 -6.33 22.33 62.30
C ASP A 796 -7.65 22.71 61.58
N PRO A 797 -8.70 21.85 61.47
CA PRO A 797 -8.99 20.57 62.14
C PRO A 797 -8.28 19.31 61.57
N VAL A 798 -8.06 18.31 62.44
CA VAL A 798 -7.57 16.94 62.14
C VAL A 798 -8.51 16.20 61.19
N TYR A 799 -9.82 16.39 61.37
CA TYR A 799 -10.84 15.86 60.48
C TYR A 799 -12.05 16.78 60.53
N ALA A 800 -12.53 17.28 59.40
CA ALA A 800 -13.76 18.07 59.37
C ALA A 800 -14.58 17.87 58.10
N MET A 801 -15.89 18.07 58.25
CA MET A 801 -16.92 17.90 57.25
C MET A 801 -17.78 19.15 57.20
N TRP A 802 -18.05 19.65 55.99
CA TRP A 802 -18.91 20.81 55.74
C TRP A 802 -19.97 20.45 54.70
N ALA A 803 -21.15 21.09 54.78
CA ALA A 803 -22.09 21.15 53.65
C ALA A 803 -22.52 22.61 53.43
N GLY A 804 -22.55 23.03 52.16
CA GLY A 804 -22.92 24.40 51.76
C GLY A 804 -21.80 25.17 51.06
N SER A 805 -22.13 26.37 50.56
CA SER A 805 -21.29 27.16 49.64
C SER A 805 -20.52 28.34 50.29
N GLY A 806 -20.34 28.36 51.62
CA GLY A 806 -19.68 29.45 52.35
C GLY A 806 -18.19 29.22 52.69
N THR A 807 -17.50 30.28 53.16
CA THR A 807 -16.12 30.19 53.68
C THR A 807 -16.04 29.23 54.85
N LYS A 808 -15.18 28.22 54.75
CA LYS A 808 -15.04 27.19 55.78
C LYS A 808 -14.49 27.77 57.07
N THR A 809 -15.29 27.67 58.11
CA THR A 809 -14.92 28.02 59.48
C THR A 809 -15.36 26.88 60.38
N ASP A 810 -14.84 26.80 61.59
CA ASP A 810 -15.37 25.86 62.59
C ASP A 810 -16.87 26.07 62.81
N THR A 811 -17.33 27.31 62.69
CA THR A 811 -18.71 27.74 62.90
C THR A 811 -19.70 27.16 61.89
N ASN A 812 -19.24 26.77 60.69
CA ASN A 812 -20.12 26.22 59.65
C ASN A 812 -19.81 24.77 59.25
N ALA A 813 -18.98 24.08 60.02
CA ALA A 813 -18.75 22.66 59.85
C ALA A 813 -19.97 21.85 60.33
N ILE A 814 -20.30 20.74 59.66
CA ILE A 814 -21.20 19.70 60.21
C ILE A 814 -20.45 18.84 61.22
N PHE A 815 -19.15 18.66 61.06
CA PHE A 815 -18.33 17.95 62.04
C PHE A 815 -16.91 18.48 61.99
N TYR A 816 -16.26 18.63 63.14
CA TYR A 816 -14.81 18.75 63.18
C TYR A 816 -14.21 18.11 64.44
N LEU A 817 -12.94 17.71 64.30
CA LEU A 817 -12.03 17.30 65.37
C LEU A 817 -10.74 18.08 65.19
N LYS A 818 -10.31 18.81 66.22
CA LYS A 818 -9.08 19.58 66.22
C LYS A 818 -7.93 18.85 66.91
N LYS A 819 -6.68 19.22 66.58
CA LYS A 819 -5.46 18.76 67.25
C LYS A 819 -5.44 19.15 68.72
N SER A 820 -6.11 20.25 69.06
CA SER A 820 -6.34 20.70 70.43
C SER A 820 -7.31 19.81 71.23
N GLY A 821 -7.95 18.83 70.60
CA GLY A 821 -8.97 17.96 71.21
C GLY A 821 -10.38 18.53 71.17
N ALA A 822 -10.57 19.77 70.71
CA ALA A 822 -11.89 20.36 70.51
C ALA A 822 -12.61 19.70 69.34
N GLY A 823 -13.87 19.30 69.53
CA GLY A 823 -14.69 18.71 68.48
C GLY A 823 -16.11 19.27 68.48
N TYR A 824 -16.77 19.21 67.33
CA TYR A 824 -18.13 19.71 67.12
C TYR A 824 -18.87 18.78 66.17
N PHE A 825 -20.17 18.59 66.39
CA PHE A 825 -21.08 17.92 65.47
C PHE A 825 -22.34 18.78 65.32
N GLY A 826 -22.64 19.23 64.11
CA GLY A 826 -23.80 20.04 63.75
C GLY A 826 -25.01 19.15 63.46
N GLY A 827 -25.81 18.90 64.50
CA GLY A 827 -27.03 18.10 64.45
C GLY A 827 -27.39 17.55 65.83
N SER A 828 -28.58 16.95 65.97
CA SER A 828 -28.94 16.19 67.17
C SER A 828 -28.54 14.72 67.00
N LEU A 829 -27.92 14.13 68.03
CA LEU A 829 -27.64 12.70 68.09
C LEU A 829 -28.93 11.95 68.39
N SER A 830 -29.76 11.71 67.38
CA SER A 830 -31.00 10.93 67.52
C SER A 830 -30.74 9.42 67.50
N ALA A 831 -30.02 8.93 68.52
CA ALA A 831 -30.05 7.55 69.04
C ALA A 831 -28.99 7.38 70.14
N GLY A 832 -29.22 7.96 71.31
CA GLY A 832 -28.39 7.70 72.49
C GLY A 832 -28.53 8.79 73.53
N THR A 833 -29.42 8.60 74.50
CA THR A 833 -29.58 9.48 75.66
C THR A 833 -28.21 9.69 76.31
N LEU A 834 -27.67 10.91 76.22
CA LEU A 834 -26.49 11.31 76.98
C LEU A 834 -26.92 11.45 78.45
N ARG A 835 -26.47 10.51 79.28
CA ARG A 835 -26.66 10.55 80.73
C ARG A 835 -25.34 10.93 81.38
N THR A 836 -25.29 12.06 82.06
CA THR A 836 -24.18 12.41 82.94
C THR A 836 -24.64 12.32 84.38
N ALA A 837 -24.01 11.42 85.15
CA ALA A 837 -24.28 11.24 86.57
C ALA A 837 -23.07 11.73 87.39
N VAL A 838 -23.30 12.63 88.34
CA VAL A 838 -22.29 13.10 89.28
C VAL A 838 -22.73 12.72 90.69
N THR A 839 -21.87 12.03 91.42
CA THR A 839 -22.13 11.57 92.80
C THR A 839 -21.11 12.19 93.75
N ASN A 840 -21.60 12.83 94.82
CA ASN A 840 -20.78 13.22 95.97
C ASN A 840 -20.98 12.19 97.10
N PRO A 841 -19.96 11.40 97.47
CA PRO A 841 -20.03 10.42 98.54
C PRO A 841 -19.69 10.99 99.93
N SER A 842 -19.46 12.30 100.04
CA SER A 842 -19.08 12.94 101.30
C SER A 842 -20.22 12.88 102.31
N VAL A 843 -19.86 12.66 103.58
CA VAL A 843 -20.82 12.58 104.70
C VAL A 843 -20.91 13.94 105.39
N GLY A 844 -22.13 14.43 105.62
CA GLY A 844 -22.38 15.58 106.46
C GLY A 844 -23.80 16.13 106.32
N PRO A 845 -24.24 16.98 107.27
CA PRO A 845 -25.60 17.51 107.29
C PRO A 845 -25.91 18.37 106.06
N SER A 846 -24.91 19.04 105.48
CA SER A 846 -25.06 19.88 104.30
C SER A 846 -24.04 19.51 103.23
N GLN A 847 -24.49 18.80 102.19
CA GLN A 847 -23.64 18.36 101.07
C GLN A 847 -24.17 18.92 99.76
N GLN A 848 -23.31 19.05 98.75
CA GLN A 848 -23.72 19.53 97.44
C GLN A 848 -23.02 18.80 96.30
N VAL A 849 -23.65 18.80 95.13
CA VAL A 849 -23.11 18.25 93.88
C VAL A 849 -23.52 19.13 92.70
N VAL A 850 -22.60 19.35 91.76
CA VAL A 850 -22.82 20.18 90.57
C VAL A 850 -22.71 19.32 89.31
N SER A 851 -23.57 19.55 88.32
CA SER A 851 -23.57 18.89 87.02
C SER A 851 -23.80 19.90 85.90
N GLY A 852 -23.01 19.84 84.84
CA GLY A 852 -23.04 20.76 83.69
C GLY A 852 -21.69 21.45 83.44
N PRO A 853 -21.61 22.36 82.44
CA PRO A 853 -22.72 22.92 81.67
C PRO A 853 -23.31 22.01 80.57
N PHE A 854 -24.63 22.13 80.33
CA PHE A 854 -25.38 21.41 79.28
C PHE A 854 -26.04 22.39 78.29
N GLY A 855 -25.82 22.20 76.98
CA GLY A 855 -26.63 22.85 75.95
C GLY A 855 -27.84 21.98 75.64
N SER A 856 -29.00 22.56 75.37
CA SER A 856 -30.21 21.84 74.93
C SER A 856 -30.81 22.38 73.64
N ASN A 857 -30.15 23.38 73.04
CA ASN A 857 -30.63 24.12 71.87
C ASN A 857 -32.12 24.56 71.96
N GLY A 858 -32.58 24.95 73.16
CA GLY A 858 -33.96 25.33 73.41
C GLY A 858 -34.91 24.21 73.88
N GLY A 859 -34.42 22.97 74.00
CA GLY A 859 -35.14 21.83 74.57
C GLY A 859 -35.23 21.84 76.10
N ALA A 860 -36.10 20.98 76.63
CA ALA A 860 -36.20 20.72 78.06
C ALA A 860 -35.06 19.80 78.52
N ILE A 861 -34.57 19.95 79.75
CA ILE A 861 -33.57 19.04 80.35
C ILE A 861 -34.22 18.32 81.53
N THR A 862 -34.09 17.01 81.59
CA THR A 862 -34.54 16.24 82.76
C THR A 862 -33.41 16.08 83.76
N VAL A 863 -33.67 16.45 85.01
CA VAL A 863 -32.75 16.39 86.14
C VAL A 863 -33.31 15.42 87.18
N ILE A 864 -32.53 14.44 87.57
CA ILE A 864 -32.87 13.47 88.61
C ILE A 864 -31.90 13.67 89.77
N GLY A 865 -32.40 14.07 90.94
CA GLY A 865 -31.62 14.14 92.16
C GLY A 865 -31.97 13.00 93.10
N SER A 866 -30.98 12.45 93.81
CA SER A 866 -31.20 11.37 94.77
C SER A 866 -30.25 11.42 95.97
N ILE A 867 -30.72 10.91 97.10
CA ILE A 867 -29.89 10.59 98.26
C ILE A 867 -30.01 9.12 98.63
N ALA A 868 -28.90 8.58 99.10
CA ALA A 868 -28.89 7.43 100.00
C ALA A 868 -28.05 7.81 101.22
N PHE A 869 -28.66 7.85 102.40
CA PHE A 869 -28.00 8.09 103.67
C PHE A 869 -28.35 6.97 104.65
N SER A 870 -27.37 6.48 105.38
CA SER A 870 -27.56 5.59 106.52
C SER A 870 -26.49 5.85 107.57
N SER A 871 -26.92 5.91 108.83
CA SER A 871 -26.06 5.91 110.01
C SER A 871 -26.54 4.82 110.94
N GLN A 872 -25.66 3.91 111.32
CA GLN A 872 -25.96 2.84 112.24
C GLN A 872 -25.00 2.91 113.43
N GLU A 873 -25.54 2.90 114.63
CA GLU A 873 -24.78 2.70 115.86
C GLU A 873 -24.97 1.28 116.36
N ARG A 874 -23.90 0.66 116.86
CA ARG A 874 -23.93 -0.70 117.40
C ARG A 874 -23.26 -0.76 118.77
N SER A 875 -23.84 -1.54 119.67
CA SER A 875 -23.26 -1.78 121.00
C SER A 875 -23.68 -3.12 121.58
N TYR A 876 -22.73 -3.82 122.21
CA TYR A 876 -23.03 -5.02 123.01
C TYR A 876 -23.73 -4.68 124.34
N ASN A 877 -23.57 -3.44 124.82
CA ASN A 877 -23.99 -3.04 126.17
C ASN A 877 -25.25 -2.17 126.21
N HIS A 878 -25.71 -1.66 125.07
CA HIS A 878 -26.85 -0.75 125.01
C HIS A 878 -27.93 -1.29 124.08
N ASN A 879 -29.19 -1.07 124.43
CA ASN A 879 -30.32 -1.13 123.54
C ASN A 879 -30.65 0.29 123.07
N TYR A 880 -31.10 0.43 121.82
CA TYR A 880 -31.38 1.70 121.21
C TYR A 880 -32.87 1.93 121.09
N SER A 881 -33.31 3.15 121.37
CA SER A 881 -34.67 3.60 121.10
C SER A 881 -34.67 4.95 120.40
N ALA A 882 -35.79 5.27 119.76
CA ALA A 882 -36.04 6.58 119.17
C ALA A 882 -35.95 7.69 120.24
N GLY A 883 -35.02 8.64 120.05
CA GLY A 883 -34.90 9.86 120.82
C GLY A 883 -35.65 11.04 120.20
N ALA A 884 -35.22 12.25 120.57
CA ALA A 884 -35.80 13.48 120.04
C ALA A 884 -35.48 13.68 118.55
N GLY A 885 -36.39 14.37 117.84
CA GLY A 885 -36.22 14.73 116.43
C GLY A 885 -36.68 13.64 115.45
N THR A 886 -36.52 13.95 114.15
CA THR A 886 -36.91 13.07 113.04
C THR A 886 -35.80 13.03 112.01
N THR A 887 -35.47 11.83 111.53
CA THR A 887 -34.56 11.68 110.41
C THR A 887 -35.26 12.10 109.13
N SER A 888 -34.73 13.10 108.43
CA SER A 888 -35.27 13.57 107.15
C SER A 888 -34.20 14.28 106.35
N CYS A 889 -34.44 14.48 105.05
CA CYS A 889 -33.59 15.35 104.24
C CYS A 889 -34.41 16.24 103.33
N SER A 890 -34.03 17.51 103.20
CA SER A 890 -34.45 18.32 102.06
C SER A 890 -33.35 18.37 101.01
N PHE A 891 -33.73 18.41 99.73
CA PHE A 891 -32.82 18.68 98.63
C PHE A 891 -33.28 19.90 97.86
N THR A 892 -32.40 20.86 97.70
CA THR A 892 -32.68 22.08 96.94
C THR A 892 -31.88 22.06 95.64
N LEU A 893 -32.60 22.10 94.52
CA LEU A 893 -32.04 22.19 93.19
C LEU A 893 -31.90 23.65 92.77
N PHE A 894 -30.69 24.03 92.41
CA PHE A 894 -30.33 25.31 91.84
C PHE A 894 -29.98 25.15 90.35
N ARG A 895 -30.26 26.19 89.55
CA ARG A 895 -29.91 26.28 88.14
C ARG A 895 -29.18 27.59 87.85
N LYS A 896 -28.15 27.50 87.03
CA LYS A 896 -27.48 28.65 86.39
C LYS A 896 -27.65 28.57 84.87
N LEU A 897 -28.08 29.67 84.22
CA LEU A 897 -28.24 29.81 82.76
C LEU A 897 -27.14 30.70 82.21
N GLY A 898 -26.20 30.15 81.43
CA GLY A 898 -25.05 30.89 80.92
C GLY A 898 -24.29 31.60 82.04
N ASN A 899 -24.21 32.93 81.94
CA ASN A 899 -23.58 33.80 82.94
C ASN A 899 -24.56 34.42 83.95
N ASP A 900 -25.84 34.07 83.88
CA ASP A 900 -26.86 34.59 84.80
C ASP A 900 -26.58 34.16 86.24
N PRO A 901 -27.11 34.89 87.25
CA PRO A 901 -27.09 34.45 88.63
C PRO A 901 -27.75 33.08 88.80
N GLU A 902 -27.26 32.30 89.75
CA GLU A 902 -27.86 31.02 90.10
C GLU A 902 -29.19 31.22 90.84
N VAL A 903 -30.22 30.43 90.48
CA VAL A 903 -31.57 30.54 91.03
C VAL A 903 -32.00 29.17 91.58
N GLN A 904 -32.66 29.16 92.74
CA GLN A 904 -33.33 27.98 93.27
C GLN A 904 -34.57 27.67 92.41
N ILE A 905 -34.65 26.46 91.86
CA ILE A 905 -35.71 26.06 90.94
C ILE A 905 -36.66 25.00 91.51
N HIS A 906 -36.21 24.22 92.50
CA HIS A 906 -37.10 23.27 93.18
C HIS A 906 -36.55 22.85 94.55
N THR A 907 -37.42 22.46 95.48
CA THR A 907 -37.05 21.80 96.74
C THR A 907 -37.90 20.56 96.95
N PHE A 908 -37.25 19.44 97.25
CA PHE A 908 -37.88 18.16 97.54
C PHE A 908 -37.58 17.72 98.98
N TYR A 909 -38.46 16.92 99.56
CA TYR A 909 -38.31 16.38 100.91
C TYR A 909 -38.35 14.85 100.86
N ALA A 910 -37.41 14.21 101.53
CA ALA A 910 -37.36 12.76 101.74
C ALA A 910 -37.51 12.46 103.23
N GLY A 911 -38.55 11.71 103.59
CA GLY A 911 -38.71 11.18 104.94
C GLY A 911 -37.65 10.12 105.23
N GLY A 912 -37.10 10.14 106.45
CA GLY A 912 -36.26 9.07 106.94
C GLY A 912 -37.05 8.06 107.76
N TYR A 913 -36.39 6.96 108.07
CA TYR A 913 -36.89 5.96 109.00
C TYR A 913 -35.81 5.59 109.99
N SER A 914 -36.24 5.02 111.12
CA SER A 914 -35.37 4.41 112.12
C SER A 914 -35.73 2.94 112.29
N TYR A 915 -34.71 2.14 112.58
CA TYR A 915 -34.81 0.70 112.76
C TYR A 915 -33.93 0.30 113.94
N PHE A 916 -34.45 -0.54 114.84
CA PHE A 916 -33.79 -0.92 116.08
C PHE A 916 -33.79 -2.44 116.24
N ASP A 917 -32.61 -3.04 116.31
CA ASP A 917 -32.42 -4.44 116.67
C ASP A 917 -31.84 -4.50 118.08
N ASN A 918 -32.67 -4.88 119.06
CA ASN A 918 -32.27 -4.92 120.46
C ASN A 918 -32.29 -6.34 121.01
N TYR A 919 -31.22 -6.70 121.71
CA TYR A 919 -31.05 -8.00 122.34
C TYR A 919 -30.87 -7.86 123.85
N ASN A 920 -31.33 -8.85 124.61
CA ASN A 920 -31.30 -8.82 126.07
C ASN A 920 -30.02 -9.46 126.66
N THR A 921 -29.18 -10.08 125.82
CA THR A 921 -27.91 -10.68 126.24
C THR A 921 -26.73 -9.74 125.96
N THR A 922 -25.62 -9.94 126.68
CA THR A 922 -24.37 -9.17 126.49
C THR A 922 -23.50 -9.71 125.35
N ASP A 923 -23.80 -10.90 124.84
CA ASP A 923 -23.05 -11.56 123.76
C ASP A 923 -23.63 -11.21 122.37
N GLU A 924 -24.84 -10.63 122.33
CA GLU A 924 -25.51 -10.19 121.10
C GLU A 924 -25.39 -8.67 120.90
N LEU A 925 -25.08 -8.28 119.67
CA LEU A 925 -24.88 -6.88 119.29
C LEU A 925 -26.22 -6.20 118.97
N SER A 926 -26.62 -5.23 119.79
CA SER A 926 -27.79 -4.40 119.48
C SER A 926 -27.40 -3.27 118.53
N SER A 927 -28.33 -2.80 117.70
CA SER A 927 -28.10 -1.68 116.79
C SER A 927 -29.30 -0.73 116.67
N GLY A 928 -28.98 0.54 116.46
CA GLY A 928 -29.93 1.57 116.05
C GLY A 928 -29.50 2.16 114.71
N THR A 929 -30.35 2.09 113.71
CA THR A 929 -30.11 2.61 112.37
C THR A 929 -31.07 3.74 112.08
N ILE A 930 -30.55 4.85 111.56
CA ILE A 930 -31.33 5.89 110.89
C ILE A 930 -30.95 5.93 109.41
N ALA A 931 -31.93 6.12 108.53
CA ALA A 931 -31.67 6.18 107.09
C ALA A 931 -32.63 7.13 106.37
N VAL A 932 -32.16 7.69 105.25
CA VAL A 932 -32.95 8.46 104.28
C VAL A 932 -32.62 7.94 102.89
N ASN A 933 -33.64 7.49 102.16
CA ASN A 933 -33.53 7.14 100.75
C ASN A 933 -34.63 7.87 99.98
N GLY A 934 -34.26 8.56 98.91
CA GLY A 934 -35.25 9.29 98.11
C GLY A 934 -34.66 9.81 96.82
N SER A 935 -35.52 10.02 95.84
CA SER A 935 -35.18 10.61 94.55
C SER A 935 -36.31 11.49 94.04
N PHE A 936 -35.98 12.45 93.19
CA PHE A 936 -36.95 13.21 92.42
C PHE A 936 -36.57 13.25 90.95
N THR A 937 -37.53 13.54 90.10
CA THR A 937 -37.31 13.91 88.69
C THR A 937 -37.91 15.29 88.46
N PHE A 938 -37.13 16.19 87.89
CA PHE A 938 -37.54 17.54 87.53
C PHE A 938 -37.24 17.78 86.06
N VAL A 939 -38.25 18.14 85.28
CA VAL A 939 -38.07 18.55 83.87
C VAL A 939 -37.97 20.06 83.87
N ASP A 940 -36.80 20.60 83.51
CA ASP A 940 -36.58 22.04 83.39
C ASP A 940 -37.14 22.54 82.06
N PRO A 941 -38.27 23.27 82.06
CA PRO A 941 -39.02 23.61 80.84
C PRO A 941 -38.47 24.85 80.13
N VAL A 942 -37.38 25.46 80.63
CA VAL A 942 -36.80 26.65 80.01
C VAL A 942 -36.45 26.36 78.56
N SER A 943 -36.92 27.20 77.66
CA SER A 943 -36.55 27.16 76.24
C SER A 943 -35.46 28.20 75.98
N SER A 944 -34.22 27.82 76.27
CA SER A 944 -33.03 28.66 76.07
C SER A 944 -31.90 27.84 75.45
N THR A 945 -31.16 28.47 74.55
CA THR A 945 -29.92 27.95 73.94
C THR A 945 -28.70 28.19 74.83
N ALA A 946 -28.83 28.99 75.90
CA ALA A 946 -27.75 29.21 76.87
C ALA A 946 -27.44 27.93 77.67
N PRO A 947 -26.16 27.67 78.00
CA PRO A 947 -25.77 26.47 78.73
C PRO A 947 -26.34 26.45 80.16
N ARG A 948 -26.84 25.30 80.61
CA ARG A 948 -27.45 25.10 81.94
C ARG A 948 -26.52 24.33 82.87
N THR A 949 -26.30 24.84 84.07
CA THR A 949 -25.60 24.12 85.15
C THR A 949 -26.56 23.91 86.31
N TYR A 950 -26.56 22.71 86.88
CA TYR A 950 -27.43 22.34 88.00
C TYR A 950 -26.61 22.03 89.23
N ARG A 951 -27.03 22.52 90.39
CA ARG A 951 -26.42 22.24 91.68
C ARG A 951 -27.46 21.73 92.64
N LEU A 952 -27.24 20.54 93.19
CA LEU A 952 -28.12 19.93 94.17
C LEU A 952 -27.49 20.06 95.55
N VAL A 953 -28.24 20.54 96.54
CA VAL A 953 -27.79 20.70 97.93
C VAL A 953 -28.70 19.88 98.84
N SER A 954 -28.13 19.07 99.73
CA SER A 954 -28.86 18.35 100.77
C SER A 954 -28.83 19.09 102.11
N ALA A 955 -29.88 18.97 102.91
CA ALA A 955 -29.90 19.34 104.32
C ALA A 955 -30.54 18.21 105.13
N LEU A 956 -29.70 17.42 105.82
CA LEU A 956 -30.09 16.28 106.64
C LEU A 956 -30.39 16.73 108.08
N THR A 957 -31.49 16.21 108.63
CA THR A 957 -31.79 16.21 110.06
C THR A 957 -31.72 14.79 110.59
N TYR A 958 -31.22 14.61 111.80
CA TYR A 958 -31.06 13.30 112.43
C TYR A 958 -32.07 13.13 113.56
N GLN A 959 -32.67 11.94 113.67
CA GLN A 959 -33.26 11.49 114.92
C GLN A 959 -32.15 11.06 115.87
N GLU A 960 -32.21 11.51 117.11
CA GLU A 960 -31.28 11.05 118.15
C GLU A 960 -31.53 9.56 118.44
N LEU A 961 -30.45 8.78 118.52
CA LEU A 961 -30.50 7.40 119.00
C LEU A 961 -30.22 7.44 120.50
N VAL A 962 -31.19 7.03 121.32
CA VAL A 962 -31.01 7.03 122.79
C VAL A 962 -30.52 5.65 123.22
N PRO A 963 -29.27 5.52 123.72
CA PRO A 963 -28.77 4.26 124.24
C PRO A 963 -29.26 4.04 125.68
N THR A 964 -29.79 2.87 125.95
CA THR A 964 -30.19 2.41 127.29
C THR A 964 -29.35 1.19 127.67
N ARG A 965 -28.70 1.21 128.83
CA ARG A 965 -27.77 0.17 129.23
C ARG A 965 -28.51 -1.14 129.52
N LYS A 966 -28.01 -2.27 128.98
CA LYS A 966 -28.57 -3.62 129.22
C LYS A 966 -28.38 -4.07 130.67
N ILE A 967 -27.16 -3.91 131.22
CA ILE A 967 -26.75 -4.33 132.58
C ILE A 967 -25.65 -3.38 133.13
N ALA A 968 -25.64 -3.11 134.43
CA ALA A 968 -24.63 -2.26 135.08
C ALA A 968 -23.24 -2.93 135.13
N GLY A 969 -22.22 -2.36 134.47
CA GLY A 969 -20.81 -2.68 134.72
C GLY A 969 -19.88 -2.93 133.51
N GLY A 970 -20.39 -3.22 132.30
CA GLY A 970 -19.53 -3.53 131.14
C GLY A 970 -18.88 -2.31 130.46
N THR A 971 -17.60 -2.40 130.12
CA THR A 971 -16.88 -1.55 129.15
C THR A 971 -16.76 -2.32 127.83
N GLY A 972 -17.42 -1.87 126.77
CA GLY A 972 -17.44 -2.59 125.51
C GLY A 972 -17.64 -1.66 124.32
N PHE A 973 -17.19 -2.13 123.17
CA PHE A 973 -17.09 -1.40 121.91
C PHE A 973 -18.40 -0.69 121.54
N ALA A 974 -18.31 0.62 121.30
CA ALA A 974 -19.30 1.41 120.58
C ALA A 974 -18.68 1.76 119.23
N GLY A 975 -19.29 1.29 118.16
CA GLY A 975 -18.86 1.59 116.80
C GLY A 975 -20.07 1.86 115.93
N GLY A 976 -19.92 2.80 115.01
CA GLY A 976 -20.97 3.13 114.06
C GLY A 976 -20.42 3.29 112.65
N ASP A 977 -21.28 2.96 111.68
CA ASP A 977 -21.00 3.12 110.26
C ASP A 977 -21.90 4.24 109.73
N VAL A 978 -21.31 5.19 108.98
CA VAL A 978 -22.07 6.25 108.29
C VAL A 978 -21.74 6.23 106.82
N SER A 979 -22.77 6.26 105.98
CA SER A 979 -22.65 6.38 104.53
C SER A 979 -23.63 7.41 103.98
N GLN A 980 -23.17 8.18 103.01
CA GLN A 980 -23.97 9.15 102.29
C GLN A 980 -23.59 9.15 100.81
N ARG A 981 -24.58 9.24 99.93
CA ARG A 981 -24.40 9.46 98.50
C ARG A 981 -25.44 10.45 98.03
N LEU A 982 -25.00 11.63 97.61
CA LEU A 982 -25.82 12.61 96.91
C LEU A 982 -25.52 12.53 95.42
N THR A 983 -26.51 12.19 94.61
CA THR A 983 -26.32 12.04 93.14
C THR A 983 -27.25 12.96 92.38
N ILE A 984 -26.71 13.58 91.33
CA ILE A 984 -27.48 14.28 90.32
C ILE A 984 -27.23 13.63 88.95
N VAL A 985 -28.30 13.31 88.22
CA VAL A 985 -28.24 12.79 86.85
C VAL A 985 -28.98 13.77 85.96
N THR A 986 -28.35 14.13 84.84
CA THR A 986 -28.95 14.99 83.83
C THR A 986 -29.04 14.24 82.52
N THR A 987 -30.18 14.37 81.86
CA THR A 987 -30.43 13.78 80.54
C THR A 987 -31.00 14.84 79.61
N GLU A 988 -30.34 15.01 78.47
CA GLU A 988 -30.84 15.78 77.32
C GLU A 988 -31.78 14.92 76.48
#